data_AF-N0DNE3-F1
#
_entry.id   AF-N0DNE3-F1
#
_cell.length_a   1.000
_cell.length_b   1.000
_cell.length_c   1.000
_cell.angle_alpha   90.00
_cell.angle_beta   90.00
_cell.angle_gamma   90.00
#
_symmetry.space_group_name_H-M   'P 1'
#
loop_
_entity.id
_entity.type
_entity.pdbx_description
1 polymer ?
#
loop_
_entity_poly.entity_id
_entity_poly.type
_entity_poly.pdbx_seq_one_letter_code
_entity_poly.pdbx_strand_id
1 'polypeptide(L)'
;MEFIYLIVIFAFAITFSNIVNRLVPILPSPVIQIILGIIIGLTKMGQDITFNPEIFLIMIIAPLLFREGELANIKIIMKDFVVILFLAFLGVLITLICVGWTLHLILPAIPIAVCFAFGSALGPTDAVAINSLSGRIRIPKRAMNVLAGESLINDASGVTAFQFALAALLTGYFSPQSAIISLIFSSIGGAFIGISLAWLKRQIVQILEKASAKDVSGYLLLELLLPFLAYMLAEIIGGSGIIAAVVAGVMQSTGNKKVALFEAELSNVTGVTWSMIEFTLNALVFLFLGIELSQVFSPVWNNAIYSNGFLFLVILIISIVLFGIRFLALIGIYSIKEGISYIKENINELLIITFGGVKGNVSLATIFILPLTLNGQPFSERTLLLFITACVILITIVISLIVLPFLTEPSEQEMDTNDHKQRIALLNGVIHLLKKQYKSEPKDEINVVIDLYQERIRELYTEQLSQERRYQVQELRAFIVSIEKDGLNEWITQHRINASEYFIYRNWISRLERSITKQLLSFVGFWLLYIRKFFSFILHPSFIVKYRRTKKSVHVLKKSEIKTIKQLFSENTTVILKSLENLKGIYDDDIVQFFINSRLETAKRFEQDNFVNTYSIQSESDYIKEVLIGYQFERRLIDEFEIAGKISFIQANEFRKNVNLLESYSIDQASSTVPLNRLLKRINKETENEN
;
A
#
# COMPACT_ATOMS: atom_id res chain seq x y z
N MET A 1 30.04 -0.65 8.68
CA MET A 1 29.62 -1.21 7.37
C MET A 1 28.44 -2.18 7.53
N GLU A 2 28.45 -3.08 8.51
CA GLU A 2 27.37 -4.05 8.78
C GLU A 2 25.99 -3.40 8.97
N PHE A 3 25.88 -2.33 9.77
CA PHE A 3 24.63 -1.59 9.95
C PHE A 3 24.06 -1.01 8.64
N ILE A 4 24.92 -0.51 7.75
CA ILE A 4 24.50 0.03 6.45
C ILE A 4 23.94 -1.09 5.56
N TYR A 5 24.59 -2.26 5.54
CA TYR A 5 24.08 -3.41 4.80
C TYR A 5 22.71 -3.86 5.31
N LEU A 6 22.51 -3.86 6.64
CA LEU A 6 21.24 -4.23 7.26
C LEU A 6 20.11 -3.28 6.85
N ILE A 7 20.36 -1.96 6.85
CA ILE A 7 19.39 -0.97 6.35
C ILE A 7 19.02 -1.24 4.90
N VAL A 8 20.01 -1.50 4.04
CA VAL A 8 19.79 -1.76 2.61
C VAL A 8 19.00 -3.07 2.41
N ILE A 9 19.32 -4.12 3.17
CA ILE A 9 18.61 -5.40 3.13
C ILE A 9 17.15 -5.23 3.55
N PHE A 10 16.88 -4.49 4.64
CA PHE A 10 15.52 -4.23 5.07
C PHE A 10 14.75 -3.37 4.06
N ALA A 11 15.34 -2.29 3.54
CA ALA A 11 14.71 -1.49 2.50
C ALA A 11 14.38 -2.32 1.24
N PHE A 12 15.30 -3.20 0.84
CA PHE A 12 15.08 -4.14 -0.25
C PHE A 12 13.96 -5.14 0.07
N ALA A 13 13.97 -5.76 1.25
CA ALA A 13 12.97 -6.74 1.67
C ALA A 13 11.57 -6.12 1.74
N ILE A 14 11.43 -4.91 2.28
CA ILE A 14 10.17 -4.17 2.34
C ILE A 14 9.67 -3.87 0.92
N THR A 15 10.53 -3.33 0.05
CA THR A 15 10.18 -3.03 -1.34
C THR A 15 9.78 -4.29 -2.11
N PHE A 16 10.56 -5.36 -1.95
CA PHE A 16 10.32 -6.65 -2.57
C PHE A 16 9.01 -7.27 -2.07
N SER A 17 8.69 -7.16 -0.78
CA SER A 17 7.43 -7.66 -0.22
C SER A 17 6.21 -7.03 -0.89
N ASN A 18 6.26 -5.72 -1.19
CA ASN A 18 5.20 -5.01 -1.88
C ASN A 18 5.02 -5.50 -3.32
N ILE A 19 6.14 -5.71 -4.04
CA ILE A 19 6.13 -6.25 -5.40
C ILE A 19 5.54 -7.67 -5.41
N VAL A 20 5.99 -8.53 -4.49
CA VAL A 20 5.49 -9.91 -4.37
C VAL A 20 4.01 -9.93 -4.02
N ASN A 21 3.54 -9.07 -3.11
CA ASN A 21 2.12 -8.96 -2.78
C ASN A 21 1.27 -8.62 -4.01
N ARG A 22 1.79 -7.77 -4.91
CA ARG A 22 1.13 -7.43 -6.18
C ARG A 22 1.12 -8.58 -7.18
N LEU A 23 2.15 -9.42 -7.19
CA LEU A 23 2.27 -10.57 -8.08
C LEU A 23 1.52 -11.81 -7.57
N VAL A 24 1.48 -12.00 -6.26
CA VAL A 24 0.82 -13.12 -5.56
C VAL A 24 -0.23 -12.54 -4.61
N PRO A 25 -1.36 -12.04 -5.15
CA PRO A 25 -2.40 -11.41 -4.35
C PRO A 25 -3.15 -12.38 -3.43
N ILE A 26 -2.74 -13.64 -3.35
CA ILE A 26 -3.30 -14.63 -2.40
C ILE A 26 -2.69 -14.42 -1.01
N LEU A 27 -1.42 -14.02 -0.90
CA LEU A 27 -0.75 -13.87 0.39
C LEU A 27 -0.83 -12.43 0.91
N PRO A 28 -1.23 -12.18 2.17
CA PRO A 28 -1.16 -10.85 2.79
C PRO A 28 0.28 -10.36 2.95
N SER A 29 0.46 -9.04 2.96
CA SER A 29 1.78 -8.42 3.14
C SER A 29 2.49 -8.87 4.43
N PRO A 30 1.82 -8.98 5.59
CA PRO A 30 2.44 -9.46 6.82
C PRO A 30 3.06 -10.86 6.68
N VAL A 31 2.37 -11.79 6.00
CA VAL A 31 2.87 -13.16 5.80
C VAL A 31 4.13 -13.17 4.94
N ILE A 32 4.15 -12.39 3.86
CA ILE A 32 5.33 -12.26 2.99
C ILE A 32 6.50 -11.67 3.78
N GLN A 33 6.26 -10.65 4.60
CA GLN A 33 7.27 -10.00 5.42
C GLN A 33 7.84 -10.95 6.49
N ILE A 34 7.01 -11.75 7.16
CA ILE A 34 7.48 -12.79 8.10
C ILE A 34 8.38 -13.80 7.39
N ILE A 35 7.98 -14.29 6.21
CA ILE A 35 8.79 -15.24 5.43
C ILE A 35 10.14 -14.64 5.05
N LEU A 36 10.17 -13.40 4.57
CA LEU A 36 11.41 -12.69 4.27
C LEU A 36 12.27 -12.49 5.51
N GLY A 37 11.65 -12.18 6.66
CA GLY A 37 12.33 -12.08 7.95
C GLY A 37 13.00 -13.38 8.34
N ILE A 38 12.32 -14.53 8.21
CA ILE A 38 12.89 -15.86 8.46
C ILE A 38 14.10 -16.09 7.56
N ILE A 39 13.99 -15.80 6.26
CA ILE A 39 15.10 -15.97 5.31
C ILE A 39 16.30 -15.11 5.73
N ILE A 40 16.08 -13.87 6.16
CA ILE A 40 17.14 -12.98 6.63
C ILE A 40 17.76 -13.54 7.93
N GLY A 41 16.94 -13.96 8.89
CA GLY A 41 17.41 -14.44 10.19
C GLY A 41 18.19 -15.76 10.13
N LEU A 42 17.99 -16.58 9.08
CA LEU A 42 18.82 -17.76 8.80
C LEU A 42 20.25 -17.42 8.31
N THR A 43 20.50 -16.17 7.92
CA THR A 43 21.84 -15.72 7.52
C THR A 43 22.67 -15.27 8.71
N LYS A 44 24.01 -15.30 8.60
CA LYS A 44 24.92 -14.78 9.65
C LYS A 44 24.58 -13.34 10.06
N MET A 45 24.32 -12.49 9.08
CA MET A 45 23.96 -11.08 9.33
C MET A 45 22.65 -10.94 10.11
N GLY A 46 21.69 -11.85 9.89
CA GLY A 46 20.43 -11.88 10.62
C GLY A 46 20.56 -12.39 12.05
N GLN A 47 21.54 -13.25 12.33
CA GLN A 47 21.82 -13.78 13.67
C GLN A 47 22.50 -12.75 14.57
N ASP A 48 23.26 -11.82 14.00
CA ASP A 48 23.95 -10.75 14.74
C ASP A 48 23.01 -9.57 15.11
N ILE A 49 21.75 -9.61 14.68
CA ILE A 49 20.77 -8.55 14.97
C ILE A 49 20.32 -8.66 16.43
N THR A 50 20.76 -7.71 17.25
CA THR A 50 20.30 -7.59 18.64
C THR A 50 19.07 -6.71 18.73
N PHE A 51 17.98 -7.25 19.27
CA PHE A 51 16.74 -6.50 19.51
C PHE A 51 16.85 -5.65 20.79
N ASN A 52 16.69 -4.33 20.67
CA ASN A 52 16.54 -3.42 21.81
C ASN A 52 15.06 -3.02 21.97
N PRO A 53 14.36 -3.49 23.02
CA PRO A 53 12.93 -3.22 23.21
C PRO A 53 12.59 -1.74 23.33
N GLU A 54 13.43 -0.95 24.01
CA GLU A 54 13.19 0.49 24.21
C GLU A 54 13.24 1.23 22.88
N ILE A 55 14.28 0.95 22.07
CA ILE A 55 14.41 1.53 20.73
C ILE A 55 13.23 1.11 19.85
N PHE A 56 12.80 -0.14 19.93
CA PHE A 56 11.66 -0.63 19.17
C PHE A 56 10.36 0.09 19.55
N LEU A 57 10.11 0.28 20.85
CA LEU A 57 8.93 0.98 21.35
C LEU A 57 8.91 2.45 20.90
N ILE A 58 10.01 3.18 21.05
CA ILE A 58 10.05 4.60 20.65
C ILE A 58 10.10 4.79 19.13
N MET A 59 10.87 3.98 18.39
CA MET A 59 11.08 4.19 16.96
C MET A 59 9.96 3.62 16.08
N ILE A 60 9.27 2.58 16.54
CA ILE A 60 8.30 1.85 15.71
C ILE A 60 6.90 1.94 16.31
N ILE A 61 6.73 1.54 17.57
CA ILE A 61 5.40 1.48 18.18
C ILE A 61 4.81 2.87 18.44
N ALA A 62 5.57 3.80 19.01
CA ALA A 62 5.04 5.13 19.33
C ALA A 62 4.52 5.90 18.10
N PRO A 63 5.22 5.93 16.94
CA PRO A 63 4.69 6.54 15.72
C PRO A 63 3.46 5.82 15.14
N LEU A 64 3.43 4.48 15.19
CA LEU A 64 2.27 3.71 14.73
C LEU A 64 1.03 4.05 15.56
N LEU A 65 1.16 4.03 16.89
CA LEU A 65 0.07 4.33 17.82
C LEU A 65 -0.40 5.78 17.74
N PHE A 66 0.54 6.72 17.56
CA PHE A 66 0.20 8.10 17.29
C PHE A 66 -0.64 8.22 16.02
N ARG A 67 -0.24 7.53 14.95
CA ARG A 67 -0.96 7.56 13.67
C ARG A 67 -2.35 6.91 13.78
N GLU A 68 -2.45 5.78 14.48
CA GLU A 68 -3.74 5.14 14.79
C GLU A 68 -4.66 6.10 15.55
N GLY A 69 -4.13 6.81 16.55
CA GLY A 69 -4.87 7.82 17.30
C GLY A 69 -5.34 8.98 16.44
N GLU A 70 -4.52 9.44 15.50
CA GLU A 70 -4.87 10.52 14.56
C GLU A 70 -5.99 10.11 13.60
N LEU A 71 -5.97 8.86 13.12
CA LEU A 71 -6.98 8.30 12.22
C LEU A 71 -8.27 7.90 12.95
N ALA A 72 -8.22 7.73 14.27
CA ALA A 72 -9.34 7.30 15.08
C ALA A 72 -10.50 8.30 15.01
N ASN A 73 -11.66 7.83 14.53
CA ASN A 73 -12.88 8.64 14.53
C ASN A 73 -13.53 8.59 15.91
N ILE A 74 -13.12 9.48 16.81
CA ILE A 74 -13.59 9.55 18.21
C ILE A 74 -15.12 9.56 18.27
N LYS A 75 -15.79 10.32 17.41
CA LYS A 75 -17.27 10.43 17.40
C LYS A 75 -17.96 9.08 17.15
N ILE A 76 -17.34 8.23 16.34
CA ILE A 76 -17.87 6.90 16.03
C ILE A 76 -17.50 5.90 17.12
N ILE A 77 -16.25 5.94 17.61
CA ILE A 77 -15.77 5.12 18.75
C ILE A 77 -16.62 5.35 20.00
N MET A 78 -17.06 6.58 20.25
CA MET A 78 -17.94 6.92 21.38
C MET A 78 -19.25 6.14 21.40
N LYS A 79 -19.75 5.63 20.26
CA LYS A 79 -21.00 4.84 20.21
C LYS A 79 -20.86 3.47 20.88
N ASP A 80 -19.68 2.87 20.80
CA ASP A 80 -19.36 1.56 21.39
C ASP A 80 -18.32 1.66 22.52
N PHE A 81 -18.17 2.84 23.12
CA PHE A 81 -17.13 3.15 24.10
C PHE A 81 -17.09 2.17 25.28
N VAL A 82 -18.25 1.77 25.81
CA VAL A 82 -18.32 0.82 26.94
C VAL A 82 -17.72 -0.54 26.56
N VAL A 83 -18.02 -1.03 25.35
CA VAL A 83 -17.50 -2.31 24.85
C VAL A 83 -16.00 -2.20 24.62
N ILE A 84 -15.56 -1.12 23.98
CA ILE A 84 -14.14 -0.87 23.68
C ILE A 84 -13.33 -0.77 24.97
N LEU A 85 -13.81 -0.01 25.97
CA LEU A 85 -13.15 0.15 27.26
C LEU A 85 -13.09 -1.19 28.02
N PHE A 86 -14.17 -1.97 27.98
CA PHE A 86 -14.21 -3.30 28.57
C PHE A 86 -13.15 -4.20 27.93
N LEU A 87 -13.10 -4.29 26.60
CA LEU A 87 -12.11 -5.13 25.90
C LEU A 87 -10.68 -4.65 26.15
N ALA A 88 -10.45 -3.35 26.08
CA ALA A 88 -9.11 -2.78 26.21
C ALA A 88 -8.52 -2.91 27.61
N PHE A 89 -9.33 -2.88 28.68
CA PHE A 89 -8.82 -3.01 30.05
C PHE A 89 -9.14 -4.37 30.67
N LEU A 90 -10.43 -4.67 30.85
CA LEU A 90 -10.86 -5.92 31.48
C LEU A 90 -10.55 -7.14 30.58
N GLY A 91 -10.72 -7.02 29.27
CA GLY A 91 -10.35 -8.08 28.33
C GLY A 91 -8.87 -8.44 28.41
N VAL A 92 -7.98 -7.44 28.52
CA VAL A 92 -6.54 -7.66 28.70
C VAL A 92 -6.24 -8.30 30.06
N LEU A 93 -6.87 -7.86 31.15
CA LEU A 93 -6.69 -8.48 32.48
C LEU A 93 -7.19 -9.93 32.52
N ILE A 94 -8.34 -10.22 31.92
CA ILE A 94 -8.86 -11.59 31.81
C ILE A 94 -7.89 -12.44 30.98
N THR A 95 -7.36 -11.89 29.88
CA THR A 95 -6.37 -12.58 29.04
C THR A 95 -5.09 -12.88 29.83
N LEU A 96 -4.55 -11.89 30.56
CA LEU A 96 -3.40 -12.05 31.44
C LEU A 96 -3.59 -13.20 32.41
N ILE A 97 -4.71 -13.19 33.15
CA ILE A 97 -4.98 -14.18 34.20
C ILE A 97 -5.17 -15.55 33.58
N CYS A 98 -6.07 -15.68 32.60
CA CYS A 98 -6.43 -16.99 32.06
C CYS A 98 -5.29 -17.60 31.25
N VAL A 99 -4.65 -16.84 30.35
CA VAL A 99 -3.52 -17.37 29.54
C VAL A 99 -2.31 -17.66 30.43
N GLY A 100 -1.99 -16.77 31.36
CA GLY A 100 -0.88 -16.99 32.29
C GLY A 100 -1.14 -18.18 33.21
N TRP A 101 -2.37 -18.35 33.71
CA TRP A 101 -2.73 -19.51 34.50
C TRP A 101 -2.68 -20.81 33.68
N THR A 102 -3.19 -20.81 32.46
CA THR A 102 -3.08 -21.94 31.53
C THR A 102 -1.61 -22.32 31.31
N LEU A 103 -0.75 -21.35 31.06
CA LEU A 103 0.67 -21.61 30.87
C LEU A 103 1.31 -22.20 32.14
N HIS A 104 1.00 -21.66 33.32
CA HIS A 104 1.51 -22.19 34.59
C HIS A 104 1.05 -23.63 34.86
N LEU A 105 -0.19 -23.98 34.51
CA LEU A 105 -0.67 -25.37 34.65
C LEU A 105 0.07 -26.35 33.73
N ILE A 106 0.43 -25.92 32.52
CA ILE A 106 1.13 -26.75 31.53
C ILE A 106 2.64 -26.81 31.84
N LEU A 107 3.23 -25.69 32.27
CA LEU A 107 4.64 -25.51 32.58
C LEU A 107 4.82 -24.99 34.02
N PRO A 108 4.59 -25.83 35.03
CA PRO A 108 4.63 -25.42 36.44
C PRO A 108 6.01 -25.00 36.95
N ALA A 109 7.07 -25.34 36.21
CA ALA A 109 8.43 -24.90 36.48
C ALA A 109 8.64 -23.40 36.26
N ILE A 110 7.78 -22.77 35.44
CA ILE A 110 7.86 -21.33 35.16
C ILE A 110 7.15 -20.56 36.30
N PRO A 111 7.82 -19.55 36.91
CA PRO A 111 7.20 -18.75 37.95
C PRO A 111 5.90 -18.10 37.45
N ILE A 112 4.86 -18.12 38.28
CA ILE A 112 3.53 -17.65 37.86
C ILE A 112 3.53 -16.18 37.43
N ALA A 113 4.39 -15.34 38.02
CA ALA A 113 4.57 -13.95 37.61
C ALA A 113 5.08 -13.82 36.17
N VAL A 114 5.99 -14.71 35.73
CA VAL A 114 6.41 -14.80 34.32
C VAL A 114 5.26 -15.25 33.44
N CYS A 115 4.47 -16.23 33.88
CA CYS A 115 3.32 -16.68 33.11
C CYS A 115 2.28 -15.57 32.92
N PHE A 116 2.04 -14.75 33.94
CA PHE A 116 1.19 -13.57 33.82
C PHE A 116 1.81 -12.51 32.92
N ALA A 117 3.14 -12.30 32.97
CA ALA A 117 3.82 -11.42 32.00
C ALA A 117 3.67 -11.94 30.56
N PHE A 118 3.75 -13.25 30.34
CA PHE A 118 3.48 -13.86 29.04
C PHE A 118 2.01 -13.64 28.61
N GLY A 119 1.05 -13.85 29.51
CA GLY A 119 -0.37 -13.62 29.25
C GLY A 119 -0.68 -12.15 28.92
N SER A 120 -0.04 -11.20 29.61
CA SER A 120 -0.19 -9.77 29.34
C SER A 120 0.45 -9.35 28.02
N ALA A 121 1.58 -9.94 27.64
CA ALA A 121 2.20 -9.71 26.33
C ALA A 121 1.28 -10.18 25.20
N LEU A 122 0.55 -11.27 25.38
CA LEU A 122 -0.49 -11.73 24.46
C LEU A 122 -1.85 -11.04 24.68
N GLY A 123 -1.97 -10.09 25.60
CA GLY A 123 -3.19 -9.32 25.83
C GLY A 123 -3.55 -8.42 24.64
N PRO A 124 -2.60 -7.59 24.16
CA PRO A 124 -2.85 -6.66 23.08
C PRO A 124 -3.33 -7.28 21.76
N THR A 125 -3.99 -6.50 20.91
CA THR A 125 -4.48 -6.92 19.59
C THR A 125 -4.18 -5.87 18.55
N ASP A 126 -3.82 -6.31 17.36
CA ASP A 126 -3.33 -5.46 16.30
C ASP A 126 -4.37 -5.35 15.16
N ALA A 127 -5.03 -4.19 15.08
CA ALA A 127 -5.99 -3.90 14.03
C ALA A 127 -5.34 -3.71 12.64
N VAL A 128 -4.04 -3.39 12.59
CA VAL A 128 -3.32 -3.18 11.33
C VAL A 128 -3.23 -4.47 10.53
N ALA A 129 -2.97 -5.59 11.22
CA ALA A 129 -2.96 -6.90 10.60
C ALA A 129 -4.27 -7.14 9.81
N ILE A 130 -5.42 -6.84 10.41
CA ILE A 130 -6.75 -6.94 9.80
C ILE A 130 -6.95 -5.93 8.66
N ASN A 131 -6.50 -4.68 8.84
CA ASN A 131 -6.62 -3.65 7.82
C ASN A 131 -5.91 -4.07 6.52
N SER A 132 -4.80 -4.80 6.62
CA SER A 132 -4.12 -5.39 5.46
C SER A 132 -4.96 -6.44 4.71
N LEU A 133 -5.92 -7.08 5.39
CA LEU A 133 -6.91 -7.99 4.81
C LEU A 133 -8.18 -7.27 4.31
N SER A 134 -8.49 -6.08 4.83
CA SER A 134 -9.75 -5.37 4.55
C SER A 134 -10.01 -5.05 3.07
N GLY A 135 -8.96 -4.99 2.24
CA GLY A 135 -9.10 -4.87 0.78
C GLY A 135 -9.57 -6.15 0.05
N ARG A 136 -9.82 -7.23 0.80
CA ARG A 136 -10.23 -8.55 0.30
C ARG A 136 -11.52 -9.07 0.94
N ILE A 137 -11.86 -8.56 2.13
CA ILE A 137 -13.02 -8.97 2.91
C ILE A 137 -13.80 -7.74 3.36
N ARG A 138 -15.13 -7.77 3.21
CA ARG A 138 -15.98 -6.65 3.64
C ARG A 138 -16.33 -6.81 5.12
N ILE A 139 -15.51 -6.22 5.98
CA ILE A 139 -15.78 -6.18 7.43
C ILE A 139 -16.87 -5.12 7.70
N PRO A 140 -17.94 -5.44 8.46
CA PRO A 140 -18.93 -4.47 8.86
C PRO A 140 -18.30 -3.26 9.55
N LYS A 141 -18.76 -2.05 9.21
CA LYS A 141 -18.17 -0.79 9.74
C LYS A 141 -18.11 -0.78 11.27
N ARG A 142 -19.16 -1.29 11.94
CA ARG A 142 -19.20 -1.35 13.41
C ARG A 142 -18.11 -2.24 13.99
N ALA A 143 -17.97 -3.49 13.49
CA ALA A 143 -16.90 -4.40 13.88
C ALA A 143 -15.51 -3.78 13.67
N MET A 144 -15.27 -3.13 12.52
CA MET A 144 -14.00 -2.43 12.26
C MET A 144 -13.73 -1.30 13.26
N ASN A 145 -14.75 -0.52 13.61
CA ASN A 145 -14.61 0.57 14.60
C ASN A 145 -14.32 0.03 16.01
N VAL A 146 -14.94 -1.08 16.40
CA VAL A 146 -14.68 -1.73 17.69
C VAL A 146 -13.24 -2.25 17.74
N LEU A 147 -12.80 -2.96 16.69
CA LEU A 147 -11.43 -3.48 16.56
C LEU A 147 -10.38 -2.36 16.58
N ALA A 148 -10.60 -1.28 15.81
CA ALA A 148 -9.70 -0.13 15.79
C ALA A 148 -9.65 0.60 17.14
N GLY A 149 -10.80 0.81 17.78
CA GLY A 149 -10.86 1.45 19.10
C GLY A 149 -10.25 0.60 20.21
N GLU A 150 -10.37 -0.72 20.13
CA GLU A 150 -9.72 -1.64 21.06
C GLU A 150 -8.20 -1.62 20.89
N SER A 151 -7.69 -1.80 19.67
CA SER A 151 -6.25 -1.78 19.33
C SER A 151 -5.57 -0.52 19.88
N LEU A 152 -6.22 0.64 19.70
CA LEU A 152 -5.70 1.93 20.13
C LEU A 152 -5.41 2.01 21.65
N ILE A 153 -6.24 1.36 22.48
CA ILE A 153 -6.16 1.48 23.95
C ILE A 153 -5.48 0.26 24.57
N ASN A 154 -5.65 -0.94 23.99
CA ASN A 154 -5.21 -2.18 24.63
C ASN A 154 -3.68 -2.38 24.57
N ASP A 155 -3.00 -1.74 23.63
CA ASP A 155 -1.54 -1.78 23.54
C ASP A 155 -0.91 -1.16 24.79
N ALA A 156 -1.47 -0.04 25.27
CA ALA A 156 -1.04 0.59 26.51
C ALA A 156 -1.37 -0.26 27.75
N SER A 157 -2.57 -0.84 27.82
CA SER A 157 -2.98 -1.65 28.98
C SER A 157 -2.21 -2.97 29.07
N GLY A 158 -1.85 -3.60 27.94
CA GLY A 158 -1.06 -4.82 27.91
C GLY A 158 0.39 -4.62 28.34
N VAL A 159 1.06 -3.57 27.84
CA VAL A 159 2.43 -3.24 28.25
C VAL A 159 2.48 -2.86 29.73
N THR A 160 1.52 -2.08 30.22
CA THR A 160 1.47 -1.73 31.64
C THR A 160 1.19 -2.95 32.52
N ALA A 161 0.26 -3.82 32.14
CA ALA A 161 0.01 -5.07 32.85
C ALA A 161 1.25 -5.99 32.87
N PHE A 162 2.03 -6.00 31.79
CA PHE A 162 3.33 -6.68 31.73
C PHE A 162 4.34 -6.12 32.74
N GLN A 163 4.48 -4.79 32.80
CA GLN A 163 5.40 -4.14 33.74
C GLN A 163 5.07 -4.51 35.19
N PHE A 164 3.79 -4.65 35.55
CA PHE A 164 3.40 -5.11 36.89
C PHE A 164 3.73 -6.57 37.15
N ALA A 165 3.48 -7.45 36.18
CA ALA A 165 3.86 -8.85 36.28
C ALA A 165 5.38 -9.01 36.43
N LEU A 166 6.16 -8.21 35.69
CA LEU A 166 7.61 -8.16 35.81
C LEU A 166 8.07 -7.57 37.15
N ALA A 167 7.43 -6.49 37.64
CA ALA A 167 7.75 -5.93 38.94
C ALA A 167 7.51 -6.96 40.06
N ALA A 168 6.39 -7.68 40.00
CA ALA A 168 6.07 -8.75 40.95
C ALA A 168 7.12 -9.89 40.92
N LEU A 169 7.62 -10.22 39.73
CA LEU A 169 8.70 -11.19 39.55
C LEU A 169 10.01 -10.76 40.20
N LEU A 170 10.37 -9.48 40.05
CA LEU A 170 11.64 -8.93 40.53
C LEU A 170 11.64 -8.64 42.03
N THR A 171 10.52 -8.16 42.58
CA THR A 171 10.42 -7.79 44.00
C THR A 171 9.97 -8.96 44.88
N GLY A 172 9.34 -9.99 44.32
CA GLY A 172 8.70 -11.06 45.06
C GLY A 172 7.44 -10.66 45.82
N TYR A 173 7.04 -9.38 45.76
CA TYR A 173 5.85 -8.83 46.42
C TYR A 173 4.91 -8.25 45.37
N PHE A 174 3.69 -8.79 45.30
CA PHE A 174 2.61 -8.21 44.52
C PHE A 174 1.62 -7.49 45.43
N SER A 175 1.54 -6.16 45.29
CA SER A 175 0.46 -5.37 45.87
C SER A 175 -0.47 -4.89 44.74
N PRO A 176 -1.68 -5.46 44.62
CA PRO A 176 -2.66 -5.03 43.63
C PRO A 176 -2.97 -3.53 43.75
N GLN A 177 -3.00 -3.01 44.97
CA GLN A 177 -3.31 -1.61 45.24
C GLN A 177 -2.22 -0.68 44.72
N SER A 178 -0.94 -0.98 44.96
CA SER A 178 0.16 -0.15 44.45
C SER A 178 0.23 -0.21 42.92
N ALA A 179 -0.03 -1.38 42.33
CA ALA A 179 -0.09 -1.54 40.88
C ALA A 179 -1.17 -0.65 40.24
N ILE A 180 -2.39 -0.66 40.80
CA ILE A 180 -3.49 0.19 40.32
C ILE A 180 -3.14 1.68 40.45
N ILE A 181 -2.57 2.11 41.58
CA ILE A 181 -2.18 3.51 41.79
C ILE A 181 -1.09 3.94 40.82
N SER A 182 -0.03 3.13 40.64
CA SER A 182 1.05 3.40 39.68
C SER A 182 0.53 3.43 38.25
N LEU A 183 -0.41 2.55 37.88
CA LEU A 183 -1.04 2.56 36.57
C LEU A 183 -1.79 3.86 36.31
N ILE A 184 -2.62 4.28 37.26
CA ILE A 184 -3.39 5.52 37.16
C ILE A 184 -2.44 6.71 37.05
N PHE A 185 -1.42 6.79 37.90
CA PHE A 185 -0.45 7.88 37.89
C PHE A 185 0.33 7.93 36.56
N SER A 186 0.84 6.79 36.09
CA SER A 186 1.59 6.70 34.84
C SER A 186 0.72 7.04 33.63
N SER A 187 -0.54 6.59 33.63
CA SER A 187 -1.51 6.87 32.56
C SER A 187 -1.90 8.35 32.52
N ILE A 188 -2.16 8.97 33.68
CA ILE A 188 -2.46 10.40 33.78
C ILE A 188 -1.24 11.23 33.37
N GLY A 189 -0.03 10.86 33.80
CA GLY A 189 1.20 11.53 33.40
C GLY A 189 1.44 11.48 31.89
N GLY A 190 1.26 10.29 31.28
CA GLY A 190 1.34 10.13 29.83
C GLY A 190 0.28 10.95 29.09
N ALA A 191 -0.98 10.86 29.50
CA ALA A 191 -2.08 11.62 28.90
C ALA A 191 -1.87 13.14 29.02
N PHE A 192 -1.40 13.62 30.17
CA PHE A 192 -1.07 15.03 30.39
C PHE A 192 -0.01 15.51 29.39
N ILE A 193 1.12 14.80 29.27
CA ILE A 193 2.18 15.13 28.30
C ILE A 193 1.66 15.12 26.86
N GLY A 194 0.89 14.10 26.48
CA GLY A 194 0.29 14.01 25.14
C GLY A 194 -0.62 15.20 24.82
N ILE A 195 -1.49 15.60 25.76
CA ILE A 195 -2.36 16.78 25.62
C ILE A 195 -1.51 18.06 25.53
N SER A 196 -0.54 18.23 26.43
CA SER A 196 0.32 19.41 26.48
C SER A 196 1.10 19.60 25.18
N LEU A 197 1.67 18.54 24.62
CA LEU A 197 2.43 18.62 23.37
C LEU A 197 1.54 18.85 22.15
N ALA A 198 0.36 18.22 22.08
CA ALA A 198 -0.61 18.49 21.02
C ALA A 198 -1.09 19.95 21.07
N TRP A 199 -1.34 20.48 22.27
CA TRP A 199 -1.67 21.88 22.47
C TRP A 199 -0.51 22.80 22.05
N LEU A 200 0.72 22.50 22.46
CA LEU A 200 1.92 23.24 22.10
C LEU A 200 2.13 23.28 20.58
N LYS A 201 1.99 22.14 19.89
CA LYS A 201 2.05 22.08 18.42
C LYS A 201 1.03 23.03 17.80
N ARG A 202 -0.22 23.02 18.28
CA ARG A 202 -1.25 23.93 17.77
C ARG A 202 -0.88 25.40 17.97
N GLN A 203 -0.26 25.77 19.09
CA GLN A 203 0.22 27.12 19.31
C GLN A 203 1.35 27.49 18.34
N ILE A 204 2.34 26.60 18.16
CA ILE A 204 3.44 26.81 17.20
C ILE A 204 2.88 27.00 15.78
N VAL A 205 1.95 26.14 15.36
CA VAL A 205 1.25 26.25 14.08
C VAL A 205 0.55 27.59 13.95
N GLN A 206 -0.20 28.04 14.96
CA GLN A 206 -0.88 29.34 14.93
C GLN A 206 0.08 30.52 14.85
N ILE A 207 1.26 30.43 15.49
CA ILE A 207 2.31 31.46 15.40
C ILE A 207 2.90 31.50 13.99
N LEU A 208 3.20 30.35 13.39
CA LEU A 208 3.71 30.24 12.02
C LEU A 208 2.69 30.77 11.00
N GLU A 209 1.40 30.48 11.19
CA GLU A 209 0.32 31.03 10.37
C GLU A 209 0.26 32.56 10.43
N LYS A 210 0.45 33.15 11.61
CA LYS A 210 0.47 34.61 11.81
C LYS A 210 1.72 35.27 11.26
N ALA A 211 2.85 34.57 11.25
CA ALA A 211 4.13 35.07 10.74
C ALA A 211 4.27 34.93 9.21
N SER A 212 3.24 34.46 8.50
CA SER A 212 3.29 34.13 7.06
C SER A 212 4.38 33.12 6.69
N ALA A 213 4.89 32.36 7.66
CA ALA A 213 5.90 31.31 7.48
C ALA A 213 5.23 29.94 7.27
N LYS A 214 4.23 29.89 6.37
CA LYS A 214 3.53 28.66 6.03
C LYS A 214 4.41 27.81 5.13
N ASP A 215 4.96 26.72 5.69
CA ASP A 215 5.74 25.73 4.96
C ASP A 215 5.21 24.34 5.27
N VAL A 216 4.83 23.59 4.22
CA VAL A 216 4.32 22.22 4.34
C VAL A 216 5.37 21.32 5.00
N SER A 217 6.65 21.52 4.69
CA SER A 217 7.73 20.69 5.21
C SER A 217 7.92 20.88 6.72
N GLY A 218 7.93 22.13 7.20
CA GLY A 218 7.99 22.44 8.63
C GLY A 218 6.83 21.83 9.42
N TYR A 219 5.61 21.86 8.90
CA TYR A 219 4.44 21.27 9.55
C TYR A 219 4.55 19.75 9.63
N LEU A 220 4.96 19.11 8.55
CA LEU A 220 5.18 17.67 8.50
C LEU A 220 6.28 17.24 9.48
N LEU A 221 7.43 17.95 9.52
CA LEU A 221 8.51 17.64 10.45
C LEU A 221 8.07 17.76 11.92
N LEU A 222 7.32 18.81 12.27
CA LEU A 222 6.75 18.97 13.61
C LEU A 222 5.78 17.83 13.96
N GLU A 223 5.04 17.33 12.98
CA GLU A 223 4.13 16.20 13.16
C GLU A 223 4.84 14.88 13.34
N LEU A 224 5.86 14.60 12.52
CA LEU A 224 6.68 13.40 12.63
C LEU A 224 7.46 13.35 13.94
N LEU A 225 7.87 14.50 14.47
CA LEU A 225 8.60 14.62 15.74
C LEU A 225 7.72 14.34 16.98
N LEU A 226 6.42 14.62 16.88
CA LEU A 226 5.46 14.59 17.99
C LEU A 226 5.39 13.23 18.74
N PRO A 227 5.26 12.06 18.08
CA PRO A 227 5.24 10.78 18.78
C PRO A 227 6.49 10.52 19.62
N PHE A 228 7.67 10.86 19.09
CA PHE A 228 8.94 10.63 19.78
C PHE A 228 9.08 11.53 21.02
N LEU A 229 8.72 12.82 20.89
CA LEU A 229 8.71 13.73 22.03
C LEU A 229 7.70 13.31 23.10
N ALA A 230 6.50 12.91 22.69
CA ALA A 230 5.46 12.48 23.61
C ALA A 230 5.90 11.26 24.41
N TYR A 231 6.45 10.26 23.73
CA TYR A 231 6.97 9.05 24.36
C TYR A 231 8.09 9.38 25.35
N MET A 232 9.14 10.05 24.88
CA MET A 232 10.35 10.31 25.66
C MET A 232 10.10 11.22 26.87
N LEU A 233 9.34 12.30 26.70
CA LEU A 233 9.05 13.23 27.80
C LEU A 233 8.16 12.61 28.87
N ALA A 234 7.22 11.74 28.48
CA ALA A 234 6.39 11.01 29.44
C ALA A 234 7.23 10.02 30.25
N GLU A 235 8.12 9.24 29.63
CA GLU A 235 8.98 8.30 30.37
C GLU A 235 9.92 9.01 31.36
N ILE A 236 10.49 10.17 30.99
CA ILE A 236 11.37 10.95 31.88
C ILE A 236 10.67 11.33 33.20
N ILE A 237 9.36 11.59 33.18
CA ILE A 237 8.58 11.94 34.37
C ILE A 237 7.89 10.73 35.03
N GLY A 238 8.19 9.50 34.59
CA GLY A 238 7.56 8.27 35.07
C GLY A 238 6.13 8.03 34.54
N GLY A 239 5.71 8.78 33.53
CA GLY A 239 4.48 8.58 32.77
C GLY A 239 4.62 7.51 31.68
N SER A 240 3.49 7.05 31.15
CA SER A 240 3.48 6.06 30.05
C SER A 240 3.71 6.76 28.71
N GLY A 241 4.85 6.49 28.08
CA GLY A 241 5.19 7.01 26.75
C GLY A 241 4.21 6.56 25.66
N ILE A 242 3.72 5.32 25.76
CA ILE A 242 2.71 4.75 24.86
C ILE A 242 1.41 5.56 24.92
N ILE A 243 0.90 5.83 26.13
CA ILE A 243 -0.33 6.62 26.32
C ILE A 243 -0.12 8.06 25.85
N ALA A 244 1.05 8.64 26.08
CA ALA A 244 1.36 9.98 25.61
C ALA A 244 1.30 10.09 24.09
N ALA A 245 1.86 9.13 23.35
CA ALA A 245 1.82 9.09 21.90
C ALA A 245 0.39 8.92 21.36
N VAL A 246 -0.39 7.99 21.92
CA VAL A 246 -1.80 7.78 21.56
C VAL A 246 -2.62 9.04 21.79
N VAL A 247 -2.52 9.65 22.98
CA VAL A 247 -3.31 10.84 23.34
C VAL A 247 -2.90 12.03 22.47
N ALA A 248 -1.61 12.20 22.16
CA ALA A 248 -1.16 13.21 21.21
C ALA A 248 -1.78 13.02 19.81
N GLY A 249 -1.81 11.78 19.32
CA GLY A 249 -2.44 11.43 18.04
C GLY A 249 -3.95 11.69 18.03
N VAL A 250 -4.67 11.22 19.06
CA VAL A 250 -6.12 11.45 19.24
C VAL A 250 -6.43 12.94 19.25
N MET A 251 -5.61 13.76 19.92
CA MET A 251 -5.76 15.21 19.90
C MET A 251 -5.54 15.82 18.51
N GLN A 252 -4.75 15.21 17.64
CA GLN A 252 -4.58 15.68 16.27
C GLN A 252 -5.79 15.44 15.37
N SER A 253 -6.60 14.41 15.67
CA SER A 253 -7.82 14.10 14.90
C SER A 253 -8.90 15.20 14.98
N THR A 254 -8.90 16.02 16.03
CA THR A 254 -10.03 16.90 16.41
C THR A 254 -9.99 18.31 15.77
N GLY A 255 -9.22 18.51 14.70
CA GLY A 255 -9.09 19.82 14.04
C GLY A 255 -10.15 20.07 12.97
N ASN A 256 -10.92 21.16 13.08
CA ASN A 256 -11.67 21.69 11.92
C ASN A 256 -10.66 22.19 10.88
N LYS A 257 -10.41 21.38 9.84
CA LYS A 257 -9.56 21.78 8.72
C LYS A 257 -10.24 22.92 7.97
N LYS A 258 -9.61 24.09 7.89
CA LYS A 258 -10.07 25.18 7.02
C LYS A 258 -9.98 24.70 5.57
N VAL A 259 -10.95 25.07 4.74
CA VAL A 259 -10.91 24.79 3.31
C VAL A 259 -10.02 25.84 2.65
N ALA A 260 -8.72 25.57 2.59
CA ALA A 260 -7.75 26.41 1.90
C ALA A 260 -6.67 25.54 1.22
N LEU A 261 -5.97 26.12 0.23
CA LEU A 261 -5.05 25.39 -0.66
C LEU A 261 -3.88 24.78 0.11
N PHE A 262 -3.31 25.53 1.06
CA PHE A 262 -2.22 25.06 1.91
C PHE A 262 -2.63 23.84 2.74
N GLU A 263 -3.85 23.84 3.29
CA GLU A 263 -4.40 22.76 4.09
C GLU A 263 -4.70 21.53 3.25
N ALA A 264 -5.07 21.70 1.98
CA ALA A 264 -5.24 20.61 1.02
C ALA A 264 -3.89 19.99 0.63
N GLU A 265 -2.89 20.81 0.32
CA GLU A 265 -1.52 20.37 0.01
C GLU A 265 -0.89 19.64 1.20
N LEU A 266 -0.97 20.24 2.40
CA LEU A 266 -0.51 19.64 3.64
C LEU A 266 -1.22 18.29 3.89
N SER A 267 -2.55 18.24 3.77
CA SER A 267 -3.28 16.98 4.00
C SER A 267 -2.89 15.88 3.00
N ASN A 268 -2.57 16.22 1.75
CA ASN A 268 -2.11 15.26 0.75
C ASN A 268 -0.70 14.75 1.07
N VAL A 269 0.25 15.67 1.29
CA VAL A 269 1.65 15.32 1.59
C VAL A 269 1.75 14.53 2.89
N THR A 270 1.07 14.97 3.95
CA THR A 270 0.97 14.27 5.23
C THR A 270 0.37 12.88 5.06
N GLY A 271 -0.73 12.75 4.31
CA GLY A 271 -1.37 11.46 4.06
C GLY A 271 -0.44 10.46 3.37
N VAL A 272 0.19 10.87 2.26
CA VAL A 272 1.13 10.01 1.51
C VAL A 272 2.35 9.65 2.36
N THR A 273 2.91 10.61 3.09
CA THR A 273 4.09 10.40 3.95
C THR A 273 3.78 9.41 5.06
N TRP A 274 2.70 9.62 5.80
CA TRP A 274 2.31 8.70 6.88
C TRP A 274 1.96 7.32 6.37
N SER A 275 1.28 7.18 5.23
CA SER A 275 1.01 5.86 4.64
C SER A 275 2.30 5.12 4.30
N MET A 276 3.33 5.81 3.80
CA MET A 276 4.64 5.21 3.54
C MET A 276 5.37 4.82 4.84
N ILE A 277 5.32 5.68 5.86
CA ILE A 277 5.92 5.41 7.17
C ILE A 277 5.23 4.23 7.84
N GLU A 278 3.90 4.23 7.93
CA GLU A 278 3.09 3.17 8.50
C GLU A 278 3.36 1.83 7.80
N PHE A 279 3.36 1.80 6.47
CA PHE A 279 3.70 0.60 5.71
C PHE A 279 5.12 0.09 6.06
N THR A 280 6.09 0.99 6.14
CA THR A 280 7.49 0.66 6.45
C THR A 280 7.65 0.15 7.87
N LEU A 281 7.08 0.84 8.86
CA LEU A 281 7.14 0.47 10.27
C LEU A 281 6.47 -0.88 10.52
N ASN A 282 5.28 -1.12 9.97
CA ASN A 282 4.62 -2.41 10.07
C ASN A 282 5.43 -3.53 9.39
N ALA A 283 6.00 -3.26 8.22
CA ALA A 283 6.85 -4.22 7.53
C ALA A 283 8.10 -4.56 8.36
N LEU A 284 8.71 -3.57 9.03
CA LEU A 284 9.81 -3.81 9.95
C LEU A 284 9.40 -4.73 11.09
N VAL A 285 8.22 -4.53 11.71
CA VAL A 285 7.80 -5.42 12.79
C VAL A 285 7.64 -6.86 12.32
N PHE A 286 6.97 -7.09 11.20
CA PHE A 286 6.78 -8.44 10.67
C PHE A 286 8.11 -9.08 10.22
N LEU A 287 9.04 -8.29 9.68
CA LEU A 287 10.41 -8.76 9.40
C LEU A 287 11.14 -9.16 10.68
N PHE A 288 11.10 -8.33 11.73
CA PHE A 288 11.69 -8.65 13.03
C PHE A 288 11.07 -9.91 13.62
N LEU A 289 9.73 -10.07 13.57
CA LEU A 289 9.06 -11.29 14.00
C LEU A 289 9.58 -12.52 13.26
N GLY A 290 9.80 -12.43 11.95
CA GLY A 290 10.38 -13.53 11.16
C GLY A 290 11.83 -13.85 11.51
N ILE A 291 12.67 -12.82 11.69
CA ILE A 291 14.07 -12.98 12.10
C ILE A 291 14.13 -13.68 13.46
N GLU A 292 13.36 -13.19 14.42
CA GLU A 292 13.29 -13.73 15.78
C GLU A 292 12.80 -15.16 15.77
N LEU A 293 11.74 -15.48 14.99
CA LEU A 293 11.27 -16.85 14.81
C LEU A 293 12.43 -17.77 14.38
N SER A 294 13.25 -17.36 13.40
CA SER A 294 14.37 -18.19 12.95
C SER A 294 15.45 -18.40 14.02
N GLN A 295 15.70 -17.39 14.86
CA GLN A 295 16.72 -17.43 15.91
C GLN A 295 16.27 -18.31 17.09
N VAL A 296 15.01 -18.22 17.50
CA VAL A 296 14.49 -18.99 18.65
C VAL A 296 14.01 -20.39 18.27
N PHE A 297 13.70 -20.65 16.99
CA PHE A 297 13.21 -21.95 16.53
C PHE A 297 14.26 -23.05 16.67
N SER A 298 15.47 -22.86 16.14
CA SER A 298 16.49 -23.93 16.14
C SER A 298 16.91 -24.37 17.56
N PRO A 299 17.18 -23.46 18.52
CA PRO A 299 17.54 -23.85 19.88
C PRO A 299 16.43 -24.59 20.60
N VAL A 300 15.16 -24.24 20.40
CA VAL A 300 14.02 -24.85 21.08
C VAL A 300 13.64 -26.20 20.44
N TRP A 301 13.62 -26.26 19.10
CA TRP A 301 13.24 -27.47 18.36
C TRP A 301 14.26 -28.61 18.49
N ASN A 302 15.54 -28.28 18.65
CA ASN A 302 16.61 -29.26 18.84
C ASN A 302 16.83 -29.61 20.32
N ASN A 303 16.13 -28.96 21.24
CA ASN A 303 16.27 -29.22 22.66
C ASN A 303 15.45 -30.45 23.08
N ALA A 304 16.10 -31.43 23.70
CA ALA A 304 15.45 -32.66 24.14
C ALA A 304 14.57 -32.49 25.39
N ILE A 305 14.58 -31.32 26.05
CA ILE A 305 13.81 -31.07 27.28
C ILE A 305 12.30 -31.16 27.02
N TYR A 306 11.80 -30.63 25.90
CA TYR A 306 10.38 -30.65 25.54
C TYR A 306 10.19 -31.34 24.18
N SER A 307 9.23 -32.26 24.09
CA SER A 307 8.94 -32.90 22.81
C SER A 307 8.25 -31.91 21.85
N ASN A 308 8.58 -31.98 20.56
CA ASN A 308 8.01 -31.08 19.56
C ASN A 308 6.48 -31.18 19.47
N GLY A 309 5.93 -32.39 19.68
CA GLY A 309 4.47 -32.60 19.76
C GLY A 309 3.84 -31.93 20.98
N PHE A 310 4.53 -31.92 22.12
CA PHE A 310 4.07 -31.20 23.31
C PHE A 310 4.07 -29.69 23.08
N LEU A 311 5.15 -29.12 22.53
CA LEU A 311 5.22 -27.68 22.24
C LEU A 311 4.13 -27.23 21.27
N PHE A 312 3.88 -28.01 20.21
CA PHE A 312 2.79 -27.74 19.28
C PHE A 312 1.42 -27.74 19.98
N LEU A 313 1.19 -28.68 20.88
CA LEU A 313 -0.03 -28.76 21.68
C LEU A 313 -0.16 -27.57 22.64
N VAL A 314 0.93 -27.14 23.29
CA VAL A 314 0.93 -25.93 24.14
C VAL A 314 0.51 -24.70 23.34
N ILE A 315 1.11 -24.51 22.17
CA ILE A 315 0.80 -23.39 21.27
C ILE A 315 -0.69 -23.45 20.87
N LEU A 316 -1.20 -24.62 20.47
CA LEU A 316 -2.59 -24.79 20.08
C LEU A 316 -3.56 -24.48 21.23
N ILE A 317 -3.28 -24.98 22.44
CA ILE A 317 -4.10 -24.72 23.62
C ILE A 317 -4.13 -23.22 23.93
N ILE A 318 -2.96 -22.56 23.93
CA ILE A 318 -2.89 -21.12 24.19
C ILE A 318 -3.68 -20.33 23.15
N SER A 319 -3.56 -20.68 21.86
CA SER A 319 -4.34 -20.03 20.79
C SER A 319 -5.85 -20.25 20.95
N ILE A 320 -6.30 -21.46 21.30
CA ILE A 320 -7.71 -21.76 21.56
C ILE A 320 -8.21 -20.96 22.76
N VAL A 321 -7.44 -20.92 23.85
CA VAL A 321 -7.78 -20.18 25.07
C VAL A 321 -7.88 -18.69 24.78
N LEU A 322 -6.96 -18.11 24.00
CA LEU A 322 -7.00 -16.70 23.58
C LEU A 322 -8.30 -16.36 22.83
N PHE A 323 -8.64 -17.12 21.78
CA PHE A 323 -9.87 -16.87 21.02
C PHE A 323 -11.13 -17.16 21.86
N GLY A 324 -11.10 -18.22 22.67
CA GLY A 324 -12.21 -18.62 23.54
C GLY A 324 -12.54 -17.56 24.60
N ILE A 325 -11.53 -17.09 25.34
CA ILE A 325 -11.69 -16.01 26.32
C ILE A 325 -12.25 -14.76 25.66
N ARG A 326 -11.69 -14.38 24.49
CA ARG A 326 -12.15 -13.20 23.76
C ARG A 326 -13.61 -13.31 23.35
N PHE A 327 -14.01 -14.46 22.80
CA PHE A 327 -15.40 -14.72 22.43
C PHE A 327 -16.34 -14.67 23.64
N LEU A 328 -15.94 -15.30 24.76
CA LEU A 328 -16.70 -15.27 26.01
C LEU A 328 -16.81 -13.86 26.60
N ALA A 329 -15.73 -13.07 26.55
CA ALA A 329 -15.72 -11.69 27.00
C ALA A 329 -16.68 -10.82 26.17
N LEU A 330 -16.72 -11.02 24.85
CA LEU A 330 -17.67 -10.36 23.94
C LEU A 330 -19.11 -10.77 24.23
N ILE A 331 -19.39 -12.07 24.38
CA ILE A 331 -20.73 -12.55 24.78
C ILE A 331 -21.14 -11.91 26.11
N GLY A 332 -20.25 -11.90 27.10
CA GLY A 332 -20.54 -11.32 28.42
C GLY A 332 -20.93 -9.85 28.34
N ILE A 333 -20.11 -9.01 27.70
CA ILE A 333 -20.37 -7.56 27.63
C ILE A 333 -21.59 -7.22 26.77
N TYR A 334 -21.78 -7.90 25.63
CA TYR A 334 -22.95 -7.67 24.78
C TYR A 334 -24.25 -8.21 25.40
N SER A 335 -24.19 -9.32 26.15
CA SER A 335 -25.34 -9.81 26.92
C SER A 335 -25.79 -8.82 27.98
N ILE A 336 -24.85 -8.14 28.64
CA ILE A 336 -25.16 -7.14 29.68
C ILE A 336 -25.70 -5.85 29.05
N LYS A 337 -25.14 -5.41 27.93
CA LYS A 337 -25.48 -4.12 27.30
C LYS A 337 -26.75 -4.18 26.43
N GLU A 338 -26.90 -5.23 25.62
CA GLU A 338 -27.91 -5.32 24.55
C GLU A 338 -28.87 -6.53 24.73
N GLY A 339 -28.58 -7.41 25.69
CA GLY A 339 -29.40 -8.60 25.98
C GLY A 339 -29.03 -9.85 25.16
N ILE A 340 -29.54 -11.01 25.59
CA ILE A 340 -29.20 -12.33 25.01
C ILE A 340 -29.72 -12.47 23.57
N SER A 341 -30.88 -11.88 23.25
CA SER A 341 -31.45 -11.93 21.90
C SER A 341 -30.53 -11.27 20.86
N TYR A 342 -29.84 -10.18 21.24
CA TYR A 342 -28.89 -9.49 20.37
C TYR A 342 -27.73 -10.40 19.94
N ILE A 343 -27.23 -11.25 20.85
CA ILE A 343 -26.12 -12.18 20.56
C ILE A 343 -26.52 -13.18 19.50
N LYS A 344 -27.75 -13.72 19.58
CA LYS A 344 -28.23 -14.74 18.65
C LYS A 344 -28.37 -14.18 17.23
N GLU A 345 -28.81 -12.93 17.11
CA GLU A 345 -28.96 -12.25 15.83
C GLU A 345 -27.62 -11.79 15.23
N ASN A 346 -26.64 -11.46 16.08
CA ASN A 346 -25.36 -10.87 15.65
C ASN A 346 -24.13 -11.76 15.90
N ILE A 347 -24.32 -13.08 15.98
CA ILE A 347 -23.22 -14.02 16.29
C ILE A 347 -22.07 -13.91 15.28
N ASN A 348 -22.38 -13.65 14.00
CA ASN A 348 -21.39 -13.45 12.96
C ASN A 348 -20.54 -12.20 13.22
N GLU A 349 -21.14 -11.09 13.67
CA GLU A 349 -20.40 -9.88 14.04
C GLU A 349 -19.46 -10.13 15.23
N LEU A 350 -19.93 -10.87 16.25
CA LEU A 350 -19.09 -11.25 17.39
C LEU A 350 -17.93 -12.16 16.98
N LEU A 351 -18.15 -13.11 16.07
CA LEU A 351 -17.09 -13.97 15.54
C LEU A 351 -16.09 -13.15 14.70
N ILE A 352 -16.55 -12.19 13.90
CA ILE A 352 -15.68 -11.27 13.16
C ILE A 352 -14.81 -10.44 14.12
N ILE A 353 -15.37 -9.91 15.21
CA ILE A 353 -14.59 -9.17 16.22
C ILE A 353 -13.62 -10.10 16.98
N THR A 354 -14.01 -11.37 17.19
CA THR A 354 -13.18 -12.38 17.85
C THR A 354 -11.96 -12.74 16.99
N PHE A 355 -12.19 -13.21 15.76
CA PHE A 355 -11.13 -13.63 14.84
C PHE A 355 -10.40 -12.45 14.20
N GLY A 356 -11.00 -11.26 14.24
CA GLY A 356 -10.33 -10.01 13.93
C GLY A 356 -9.29 -9.62 14.98
N GLY A 357 -9.41 -10.03 16.25
CA GLY A 357 -8.45 -9.67 17.31
C GLY A 357 -7.09 -10.37 17.21
N VAL A 358 -6.38 -10.18 16.11
CA VAL A 358 -5.08 -10.80 15.81
C VAL A 358 -4.02 -10.26 16.76
N LYS A 359 -3.07 -11.11 17.17
CA LYS A 359 -1.92 -10.66 17.96
C LYS A 359 -0.86 -10.10 17.03
N GLY A 360 -0.16 -9.06 17.46
CA GLY A 360 0.74 -8.34 16.56
C GLY A 360 1.91 -7.68 17.25
N ASN A 361 2.22 -6.50 16.77
CA ASN A 361 3.52 -5.88 16.92
C ASN A 361 3.90 -5.57 18.38
N VAL A 362 2.93 -5.10 19.16
CA VAL A 362 3.12 -4.76 20.57
C VAL A 362 3.30 -6.01 21.42
N SER A 363 2.62 -7.12 21.10
CA SER A 363 2.81 -8.38 21.81
C SER A 363 4.25 -8.90 21.71
N LEU A 364 4.83 -8.79 20.52
CA LEU A 364 6.23 -9.12 20.28
C LEU A 364 7.17 -8.17 21.06
N ALA A 365 6.97 -6.86 20.97
CA ALA A 365 7.80 -5.89 21.69
C ALA A 365 7.80 -6.14 23.20
N THR A 366 6.62 -6.43 23.75
CA THR A 366 6.39 -6.61 25.18
C THR A 366 7.13 -7.84 25.71
N ILE A 367 7.05 -8.98 25.00
CA ILE A 367 7.72 -10.20 25.47
C ILE A 367 9.25 -10.06 25.47
N PHE A 368 9.81 -9.20 24.61
CA PHE A 368 11.25 -8.93 24.58
C PHE A 368 11.79 -8.18 25.80
N ILE A 369 10.92 -7.48 26.53
CA ILE A 369 11.26 -6.80 27.79
C ILE A 369 11.62 -7.82 28.89
N LEU A 370 11.28 -9.11 28.72
CA LEU A 370 11.69 -10.15 29.67
C LEU A 370 13.21 -10.14 29.87
N PRO A 371 13.67 -10.12 31.14
CA PRO A 371 15.08 -9.96 31.46
C PRO A 371 15.89 -11.16 30.98
N LEU A 372 17.12 -10.89 30.53
CA LEU A 372 18.07 -11.94 30.12
C LEU A 372 18.54 -12.79 31.32
N THR A 373 18.54 -12.20 32.51
CA THR A 373 18.98 -12.85 33.75
C THR A 373 17.97 -12.65 34.87
N LEU A 374 17.74 -13.70 35.65
CA LEU A 374 16.88 -13.69 36.83
C LEU A 374 17.74 -14.04 38.04
N ASN A 375 17.80 -13.16 39.05
CA ASN A 375 18.66 -13.32 40.23
C ASN A 375 20.14 -13.61 39.92
N GLY A 376 20.67 -13.00 38.84
CA GLY A 376 22.07 -13.17 38.41
C GLY A 376 22.36 -14.46 37.62
N GLN A 377 21.35 -15.31 37.38
CA GLN A 377 21.46 -16.50 36.53
C GLN A 377 20.80 -16.26 35.16
N PRO A 378 21.28 -16.88 34.06
CA PRO A 378 20.64 -16.77 32.75
C PRO A 378 19.22 -17.32 32.82
N PHE A 379 18.25 -16.55 32.30
CA PHE A 379 16.85 -16.96 32.32
C PHE A 379 16.56 -17.95 31.18
N SER A 380 16.73 -19.24 31.45
CA SER A 380 16.64 -20.33 30.48
C SER A 380 15.30 -20.40 29.73
N GLU A 381 14.20 -20.08 30.40
CA GLU A 381 12.85 -20.18 29.84
C GLU A 381 12.48 -18.99 28.93
N ARG A 382 13.30 -17.92 28.90
CA ARG A 382 13.05 -16.76 28.03
C ARG A 382 12.89 -17.16 26.57
N THR A 383 13.82 -17.97 26.06
CA THR A 383 13.82 -18.42 24.66
C THR A 383 12.59 -19.27 24.34
N LEU A 384 12.15 -20.10 25.28
CA LEU A 384 10.92 -20.89 25.15
C LEU A 384 9.68 -19.98 25.05
N LEU A 385 9.58 -18.97 25.93
CA LEU A 385 8.45 -18.04 25.92
C LEU A 385 8.41 -17.20 24.65
N LEU A 386 9.55 -16.70 24.19
CA LEU A 386 9.65 -15.99 22.90
C LEU A 386 9.20 -16.88 21.73
N PHE A 387 9.64 -18.14 21.71
CA PHE A 387 9.22 -19.11 20.71
C PHE A 387 7.70 -19.33 20.73
N ILE A 388 7.11 -19.60 21.91
CA ILE A 388 5.67 -19.83 22.03
C ILE A 388 4.91 -18.55 21.61
N THR A 389 5.31 -17.36 22.06
CA THR A 389 4.67 -16.09 21.70
C THR A 389 4.71 -15.87 20.17
N ALA A 390 5.86 -16.05 19.53
CA ALA A 390 5.99 -15.88 18.09
C ALA A 390 5.12 -16.87 17.30
N CYS A 391 5.09 -18.14 17.71
CA CYS A 391 4.23 -19.16 17.09
C CYS A 391 2.74 -18.87 17.31
N VAL A 392 2.34 -18.43 18.51
CA VAL A 392 0.95 -18.03 18.79
C VAL A 392 0.55 -16.85 17.92
N ILE A 393 1.38 -15.81 17.80
CA ILE A 393 1.13 -14.67 16.91
C ILE A 393 0.90 -15.16 15.47
N LEU A 394 1.81 -15.97 14.95
CA LEU A 394 1.71 -16.54 13.59
C LEU A 394 0.41 -17.31 13.40
N ILE A 395 0.05 -18.19 14.34
CA ILE A 395 -1.19 -18.97 14.27
C ILE A 395 -2.42 -18.05 14.33
N THR A 396 -2.43 -17.01 15.16
CA THR A 396 -3.57 -16.07 15.20
C THR A 396 -3.75 -15.34 13.87
N ILE A 397 -2.65 -14.94 13.21
CA ILE A 397 -2.69 -14.32 11.87
C ILE A 397 -3.24 -15.32 10.84
N VAL A 398 -2.73 -16.56 10.84
CA VAL A 398 -3.15 -17.61 9.89
C VAL A 398 -4.63 -17.98 10.10
N ILE A 399 -5.07 -18.17 11.34
CA ILE A 399 -6.47 -18.45 11.65
C ILE A 399 -7.35 -17.29 11.18
N SER A 400 -6.97 -16.04 11.44
CA SER A 400 -7.73 -14.88 10.98
C SER A 400 -7.85 -14.81 9.45
N LEU A 401 -6.74 -15.07 8.75
CA LEU A 401 -6.69 -15.12 7.29
C LEU A 401 -7.61 -16.20 6.70
N ILE A 402 -7.72 -17.35 7.37
CA ILE A 402 -8.58 -18.45 6.92
C ILE A 402 -10.04 -18.19 7.29
N VAL A 403 -10.32 -17.81 8.53
CA VAL A 403 -11.67 -17.77 9.10
C VAL A 403 -12.45 -16.53 8.66
N LEU A 404 -11.83 -15.34 8.61
CA LEU A 404 -12.55 -14.10 8.29
C LEU A 404 -13.23 -14.14 6.91
N PRO A 405 -12.60 -14.61 5.82
CA PRO A 405 -13.26 -14.74 4.52
C PRO A 405 -14.49 -15.65 4.51
N PHE A 406 -14.62 -16.60 5.44
CA PHE A 406 -15.83 -17.42 5.57
C PHE A 406 -16.94 -16.74 6.37
N LEU A 407 -16.59 -15.79 7.24
CA LEU A 407 -17.54 -15.07 8.10
C LEU A 407 -18.04 -13.77 7.48
N THR A 408 -17.26 -13.19 6.57
CA THR A 408 -17.61 -11.99 5.82
C THR A 408 -18.01 -12.33 4.41
N GLU A 409 -18.89 -11.54 3.81
CA GLU A 409 -19.03 -11.56 2.36
C GLU A 409 -17.65 -11.26 1.73
N PRO A 410 -17.27 -11.98 0.64
CA PRO A 410 -16.11 -11.61 -0.14
C PRO A 410 -16.18 -10.11 -0.39
N SER A 411 -15.09 -9.36 -0.19
CA SER A 411 -15.11 -8.03 -0.79
C SER A 411 -15.22 -8.31 -2.27
N GLU A 412 -16.36 -8.00 -2.85
CA GLU A 412 -16.46 -7.84 -4.28
C GLU A 412 -15.36 -6.80 -4.62
N GLN A 413 -14.20 -7.32 -5.05
CA GLN A 413 -13.35 -6.63 -6.00
C GLN A 413 -14.05 -6.54 -7.36
N GLU A 414 -15.36 -6.73 -7.42
CA GLU A 414 -16.20 -5.78 -8.13
C GLU A 414 -16.01 -4.39 -7.48
N MET A 415 -14.88 -3.74 -7.78
CA MET A 415 -14.96 -2.33 -8.12
C MET A 415 -15.91 -2.26 -9.32
N ASP A 416 -17.18 -2.31 -8.97
CA ASP A 416 -18.38 -1.99 -9.68
C ASP A 416 -18.21 -2.07 -11.21
N THR A 417 -18.56 -3.23 -11.78
CA THR A 417 -18.68 -3.34 -13.25
C THR A 417 -19.60 -2.23 -13.78
N ASN A 418 -20.52 -1.73 -12.96
CA ASN A 418 -21.33 -0.54 -13.25
C ASN A 418 -20.50 0.75 -13.25
N ASP A 419 -19.63 0.99 -12.27
CA ASP A 419 -18.75 2.16 -12.22
C ASP A 419 -17.83 2.22 -13.44
N HIS A 420 -17.20 1.10 -13.81
CA HIS A 420 -16.38 1.04 -15.03
C HIS A 420 -17.22 1.28 -16.30
N LYS A 421 -18.44 0.73 -16.40
CA LYS A 421 -19.34 0.98 -17.54
C LYS A 421 -19.73 2.46 -17.63
N GLN A 422 -20.10 3.06 -16.50
CA GLN A 422 -20.48 4.46 -16.39
C GLN A 422 -19.29 5.37 -16.72
N ARG A 423 -18.09 5.01 -16.25
CA ARG A 423 -16.85 5.72 -16.54
C ARG A 423 -16.44 5.63 -18.00
N ILE A 424 -16.57 4.45 -18.63
CA ILE A 424 -16.36 4.29 -20.07
C ILE A 424 -17.36 5.14 -20.86
N ALA A 425 -18.65 5.12 -20.48
CA ALA A 425 -19.67 5.95 -21.13
C ALA A 425 -19.35 7.45 -20.99
N LEU A 426 -18.85 7.86 -19.84
CA LEU A 426 -18.40 9.23 -19.57
C LEU A 426 -17.23 9.62 -20.47
N LEU A 427 -16.17 8.81 -20.53
CA LEU A 427 -14.99 9.08 -21.37
C LEU A 427 -15.33 9.06 -22.88
N ASN A 428 -16.24 8.19 -23.30
CA ASN A 428 -16.77 8.23 -24.68
C ASN A 428 -17.52 9.54 -24.95
N GLY A 429 -18.27 10.05 -23.97
CA GLY A 429 -18.87 11.38 -24.01
C GLY A 429 -17.83 12.49 -24.21
N VAL A 430 -16.69 12.41 -23.51
CA VAL A 430 -15.59 13.38 -23.66
C VAL A 430 -15.06 13.37 -25.09
N ILE A 431 -14.79 12.19 -25.65
CA ILE A 431 -14.34 12.04 -27.05
C ILE A 431 -15.35 12.64 -28.02
N HIS A 432 -16.66 12.42 -27.79
CA HIS A 432 -17.71 12.98 -28.63
C HIS A 432 -17.73 14.52 -28.55
N LEU A 433 -17.59 15.11 -27.36
CA LEU A 433 -17.51 16.56 -27.19
C LEU A 433 -16.28 17.17 -27.88
N LEU A 434 -15.10 16.54 -27.73
CA LEU A 434 -13.87 16.95 -28.40
C LEU A 434 -14.02 16.93 -29.92
N LYS A 435 -14.56 15.85 -30.49
CA LYS A 435 -14.83 15.75 -31.94
C LYS A 435 -15.84 16.78 -32.42
N LYS A 436 -16.86 17.10 -31.61
CA LYS A 436 -17.89 18.07 -31.96
C LYS A 436 -17.33 19.50 -31.98
N GLN A 437 -16.50 19.87 -31.01
CA GLN A 437 -15.93 21.22 -30.92
C GLN A 437 -14.98 21.52 -32.09
N TYR A 438 -14.15 20.57 -32.48
CA TYR A 438 -13.11 20.75 -33.52
C TYR A 438 -13.53 20.25 -34.90
N LYS A 439 -14.85 20.12 -35.14
CA LYS A 439 -15.38 19.69 -36.44
C LYS A 439 -15.12 20.73 -37.55
N SER A 440 -15.13 22.03 -37.19
CA SER A 440 -14.94 23.15 -38.12
C SER A 440 -13.47 23.52 -38.34
N GLU A 441 -12.62 23.32 -37.34
CA GLU A 441 -11.18 23.58 -37.39
C GLU A 441 -10.42 22.37 -36.83
N PRO A 442 -10.08 21.38 -37.67
CA PRO A 442 -9.37 20.19 -37.23
C PRO A 442 -7.96 20.55 -36.78
N LYS A 443 -7.64 20.23 -35.53
CA LYS A 443 -6.31 20.36 -34.93
C LYS A 443 -5.67 19.00 -34.73
N ASP A 444 -4.40 18.86 -35.08
CA ASP A 444 -3.68 17.59 -34.94
C ASP A 444 -3.45 17.22 -33.47
N GLU A 445 -3.33 18.21 -32.59
CA GLU A 445 -3.22 18.05 -31.13
C GLU A 445 -4.44 17.32 -30.54
N ILE A 446 -5.63 17.60 -31.07
CA ILE A 446 -6.89 17.01 -30.58
C ILE A 446 -6.95 15.51 -30.86
N ASN A 447 -6.38 15.06 -31.97
CA ASN A 447 -6.28 13.64 -32.26
C ASN A 447 -5.40 12.93 -31.22
N VAL A 448 -4.32 13.57 -30.75
CA VAL A 448 -3.48 13.05 -29.64
C VAL A 448 -4.30 12.93 -28.35
N VAL A 449 -5.13 13.94 -28.03
CA VAL A 449 -5.98 13.93 -26.82
C VAL A 449 -7.05 12.85 -26.93
N ILE A 450 -7.68 12.69 -28.09
CA ILE A 450 -8.64 11.59 -28.32
C ILE A 450 -7.97 10.24 -28.14
N ASP A 451 -6.77 10.04 -28.68
CA ASP A 451 -6.01 8.81 -28.51
C ASP A 451 -5.69 8.53 -27.02
N LEU A 452 -5.34 9.56 -26.24
CA LEU A 452 -5.15 9.46 -24.79
C LEU A 452 -6.41 8.96 -24.08
N TYR A 453 -7.59 9.52 -24.41
CA TYR A 453 -8.86 9.07 -23.83
C TYR A 453 -9.23 7.65 -24.28
N GLN A 454 -8.94 7.28 -25.53
CA GLN A 454 -9.15 5.92 -26.02
C GLN A 454 -8.25 4.90 -25.31
N GLU A 455 -7.01 5.26 -25.00
CA GLU A 455 -6.11 4.43 -24.20
C GLU A 455 -6.67 4.20 -22.79
N ARG A 456 -7.16 5.26 -22.12
CA ARG A 456 -7.83 5.16 -20.82
C ARG A 456 -9.05 4.23 -20.86
N ILE A 457 -9.89 4.36 -21.90
CA ILE A 457 -11.05 3.48 -22.11
C ILE A 457 -10.61 2.02 -22.29
N ARG A 458 -9.56 1.79 -23.10
CA ARG A 458 -9.03 0.44 -23.34
C ARG A 458 -8.45 -0.18 -22.07
N GLU A 459 -7.77 0.59 -21.22
CA GLU A 459 -7.31 0.15 -19.90
C GLU A 459 -8.51 -0.28 -19.04
N LEU A 460 -9.55 0.54 -18.91
CA LEU A 460 -10.77 0.20 -18.15
C LEU A 460 -11.50 -1.04 -18.67
N TYR A 461 -11.63 -1.19 -19.99
CA TYR A 461 -12.22 -2.40 -20.58
C TYR A 461 -11.40 -3.65 -20.25
N THR A 462 -10.06 -3.54 -20.29
CA THR A 462 -9.17 -4.67 -19.95
C THR A 462 -9.33 -5.03 -18.47
N GLU A 463 -9.51 -4.03 -17.60
CA GLU A 463 -9.72 -4.21 -16.16
C GLU A 463 -11.10 -4.79 -15.80
N GLN A 464 -12.07 -4.81 -16.73
CA GLN A 464 -13.37 -5.47 -16.52
C GLN A 464 -13.37 -6.97 -16.87
N LEU A 465 -12.40 -7.44 -17.66
CA LEU A 465 -12.37 -8.82 -18.11
C LEU A 465 -12.11 -9.79 -16.95
N SER A 466 -12.57 -11.04 -17.06
CA SER A 466 -12.16 -12.11 -16.13
C SER A 466 -10.64 -12.32 -16.19
N GLN A 467 -10.01 -12.86 -15.14
CA GLN A 467 -8.56 -13.08 -15.13
C GLN A 467 -8.08 -13.88 -16.35
N GLU A 468 -8.82 -14.90 -16.76
CA GLU A 468 -8.54 -15.69 -17.96
C GLU A 468 -8.57 -14.85 -19.24
N ARG A 469 -9.62 -14.04 -19.45
CA ARG A 469 -9.72 -13.17 -20.63
C ARG A 469 -8.65 -12.07 -20.61
N ARG A 470 -8.29 -11.53 -19.45
CA ARG A 470 -7.17 -10.57 -19.33
C ARG A 470 -5.86 -11.20 -19.79
N TYR A 471 -5.60 -12.44 -19.39
CA TYR A 471 -4.41 -13.17 -19.80
C TYR A 471 -4.36 -13.34 -21.33
N GLN A 472 -5.48 -13.74 -21.96
CA GLN A 472 -5.58 -13.85 -23.42
C GLN A 472 -5.35 -12.51 -24.14
N VAL A 473 -5.92 -11.40 -23.66
CA VAL A 473 -5.66 -10.05 -24.19
C VAL A 473 -4.17 -9.71 -24.14
N GLN A 474 -3.48 -10.06 -23.05
CA GLN A 474 -2.06 -9.77 -22.88
C GLN A 474 -1.19 -10.59 -23.83
N GLU A 475 -1.45 -11.89 -23.99
CA GLU A 475 -0.74 -12.73 -24.93
C GLU A 475 -0.90 -12.23 -26.36
N LEU A 476 -2.12 -11.89 -26.77
CA LEU A 476 -2.39 -11.36 -28.11
C LEU A 476 -1.71 -10.01 -28.34
N ARG A 477 -1.68 -9.10 -27.35
CA ARG A 477 -0.88 -7.85 -27.46
C ARG A 477 0.61 -8.12 -27.58
N ALA A 478 1.16 -9.01 -26.76
CA ALA A 478 2.57 -9.38 -26.82
C ALA A 478 2.94 -9.99 -28.16
N PHE A 479 2.06 -10.81 -28.71
CA PHE A 479 2.18 -11.41 -30.03
C PHE A 479 2.19 -10.35 -31.14
N ILE A 480 1.22 -9.42 -31.15
CA ILE A 480 1.19 -8.29 -32.11
C ILE A 480 2.49 -7.47 -32.03
N VAL A 481 2.96 -7.13 -30.83
CA VAL A 481 4.20 -6.36 -30.65
C VAL A 481 5.43 -7.15 -31.10
N SER A 482 5.43 -8.47 -30.98
CA SER A 482 6.52 -9.30 -31.50
C SER A 482 6.61 -9.24 -33.02
N ILE A 483 5.48 -9.36 -33.73
CA ILE A 483 5.42 -9.23 -35.20
C ILE A 483 5.90 -7.84 -35.62
N GLU A 484 5.47 -6.78 -34.94
CA GLU A 484 5.90 -5.41 -35.25
C GLU A 484 7.42 -5.22 -35.15
N LYS A 485 8.03 -5.81 -34.13
CA LYS A 485 9.48 -5.77 -33.94
C LYS A 485 10.22 -6.57 -34.98
N ASP A 486 9.72 -7.76 -35.29
CA ASP A 486 10.36 -8.67 -36.23
C ASP A 486 10.36 -8.04 -37.63
N GLY A 487 9.24 -7.46 -38.06
CA GLY A 487 9.17 -6.72 -39.32
C GLY A 487 10.08 -5.47 -39.37
N LEU A 488 10.13 -4.70 -38.26
CA LEU A 488 11.07 -3.57 -38.17
C LEU A 488 12.52 -4.03 -38.27
N ASN A 489 12.89 -5.10 -37.58
CA ASN A 489 14.25 -5.67 -37.62
C ASN A 489 14.60 -6.19 -39.01
N GLU A 490 13.66 -6.84 -39.69
CA GLU A 490 13.84 -7.31 -41.07
C GLU A 490 14.13 -6.14 -42.03
N TRP A 491 13.40 -5.04 -41.91
CA TRP A 491 13.65 -3.85 -42.73
C TRP A 491 15.00 -3.18 -42.44
N ILE A 492 15.48 -3.25 -41.19
CA ILE A 492 16.83 -2.80 -40.82
C ILE A 492 17.90 -3.69 -41.48
N THR A 493 17.77 -5.01 -41.39
CA THR A 493 18.76 -5.93 -41.97
C THR A 493 18.81 -5.83 -43.49
N GLN A 494 17.66 -5.59 -44.12
CA GLN A 494 17.55 -5.38 -45.57
C GLN A 494 17.92 -3.95 -46.02
N HIS A 495 18.34 -3.06 -45.11
CA HIS A 495 18.71 -1.67 -45.41
C HIS A 495 17.60 -0.86 -46.09
N ARG A 496 16.33 -1.17 -45.81
CA ARG A 496 15.14 -0.51 -46.37
C ARG A 496 14.70 0.73 -45.58
N ILE A 497 15.26 0.94 -44.39
CA ILE A 497 14.86 2.02 -43.48
C ILE A 497 16.06 2.83 -42.98
N ASN A 498 15.88 4.14 -42.89
CA ASN A 498 16.86 5.08 -42.37
C ASN A 498 16.74 5.25 -40.85
N ALA A 499 17.73 5.89 -40.22
CA ALA A 499 17.75 6.07 -38.76
C ALA A 499 16.59 6.93 -38.22
N SER A 500 16.13 7.93 -38.99
CA SER A 500 14.95 8.76 -38.66
C SER A 500 13.66 7.95 -38.71
N GLU A 501 13.45 7.20 -39.77
CA GLU A 501 12.29 6.33 -39.97
C GLU A 501 12.21 5.22 -38.91
N TYR A 502 13.35 4.57 -38.60
CA TYR A 502 13.48 3.60 -37.52
C TYR A 502 13.05 4.20 -36.17
N PHE A 503 13.52 5.42 -35.85
CA PHE A 503 13.22 6.07 -34.58
C PHE A 503 11.72 6.29 -34.39
N ILE A 504 11.03 6.75 -35.44
CA ILE A 504 9.60 7.05 -35.39
C ILE A 504 8.81 5.76 -35.20
N TYR A 505 9.09 4.74 -36.01
CA TYR A 505 8.41 3.46 -35.91
C TYR A 505 8.69 2.77 -34.55
N ARG A 506 9.95 2.79 -34.09
CA ARG A 506 10.34 2.22 -32.79
C ARG A 506 9.66 2.92 -31.61
N ASN A 507 9.53 4.25 -31.65
CA ASN A 507 8.83 4.99 -30.62
C ASN A 507 7.35 4.62 -30.58
N TRP A 508 6.73 4.45 -31.74
CA TRP A 508 5.36 3.96 -31.84
C TRP A 508 5.21 2.54 -31.24
N ILE A 509 6.09 1.60 -31.60
CA ILE A 509 6.13 0.25 -30.99
C ILE A 509 6.33 0.34 -29.46
N SER A 510 7.19 1.23 -28.97
CA SER A 510 7.45 1.36 -27.53
C SER A 510 6.22 1.79 -26.71
N ARG A 511 5.26 2.48 -27.34
CA ARG A 511 3.96 2.79 -26.69
C ARG A 511 3.09 1.55 -26.59
N LEU A 512 3.06 0.72 -27.65
CA LEU A 512 2.41 -0.58 -27.60
C LEU A 512 3.03 -1.46 -26.50
N GLU A 513 4.37 -1.46 -26.35
CA GLU A 513 5.06 -2.15 -25.25
C GLU A 513 4.64 -1.66 -23.85
N ARG A 514 4.53 -0.33 -23.64
CA ARG A 514 4.13 0.25 -22.35
C ARG A 514 2.76 -0.23 -21.90
N SER A 515 1.83 -0.41 -22.85
CA SER A 515 0.49 -0.97 -22.60
C SER A 515 0.48 -2.45 -22.21
N ILE A 516 1.61 -3.17 -22.37
CA ILE A 516 1.78 -4.59 -22.04
C ILE A 516 2.51 -4.75 -20.69
N THR A 517 3.55 -3.96 -20.45
CA THR A 517 4.41 -4.09 -19.25
C THR A 517 3.74 -3.75 -17.92
N LYS A 518 2.60 -3.04 -17.92
CA LYS A 518 1.89 -2.68 -16.67
C LYS A 518 1.10 -3.84 -16.05
N GLN A 519 0.83 -4.93 -16.79
CA GLN A 519 -0.17 -5.93 -16.39
C GLN A 519 0.23 -7.41 -16.60
N LEU A 520 1.42 -7.71 -17.15
CA LEU A 520 1.88 -9.10 -17.31
C LEU A 520 2.17 -9.77 -15.95
N LEU A 521 1.33 -10.73 -15.58
CA LEU A 521 1.50 -11.59 -14.40
C LEU A 521 2.51 -12.73 -14.61
N SER A 522 2.91 -13.06 -15.85
CA SER A 522 3.88 -14.14 -16.09
C SER A 522 5.33 -13.62 -16.10
N PHE A 523 6.07 -14.01 -15.07
CA PHE A 523 7.51 -13.77 -14.91
C PHE A 523 8.31 -14.19 -16.16
N VAL A 524 7.87 -15.25 -16.85
CA VAL A 524 8.52 -15.85 -18.02
C VAL A 524 8.35 -15.00 -19.29
N GLY A 525 7.14 -14.49 -19.57
CA GLY A 525 6.88 -13.65 -20.76
C GLY A 525 7.57 -12.28 -20.65
N PHE A 526 7.59 -11.71 -19.45
CA PHE A 526 8.33 -10.49 -19.14
C PHE A 526 9.85 -10.67 -19.37
N TRP A 527 10.42 -11.78 -18.88
CA TRP A 527 11.83 -12.10 -19.06
C TRP A 527 12.21 -12.38 -20.52
N LEU A 528 11.36 -13.03 -21.31
CA LEU A 528 11.58 -13.24 -22.76
C LEU A 528 11.64 -11.91 -23.53
N LEU A 529 10.78 -10.94 -23.19
CA LEU A 529 10.81 -9.60 -23.79
C LEU A 529 12.07 -8.82 -23.40
N TYR A 530 12.52 -8.94 -22.14
CA TYR A 530 13.70 -8.23 -21.64
C TYR A 530 15.02 -8.85 -22.11
N ILE A 531 15.13 -10.19 -22.17
CA ILE A 531 16.26 -10.89 -22.80
C ILE A 531 16.40 -10.42 -24.25
N ARG A 532 15.31 -10.38 -25.02
CA ARG A 532 15.36 -9.91 -26.42
C ARG A 532 15.77 -8.44 -26.54
N LYS A 533 15.38 -7.58 -25.59
CA LYS A 533 15.84 -6.19 -25.51
C LYS A 533 17.35 -6.09 -25.29
N PHE A 534 17.91 -6.99 -24.47
CA PHE A 534 19.35 -7.13 -24.26
C PHE A 534 20.08 -7.64 -25.51
N PHE A 535 19.51 -8.58 -26.27
CA PHE A 535 20.07 -9.06 -27.54
C PHE A 535 20.05 -8.00 -28.65
N SER A 536 18.98 -7.21 -28.77
CA SER A 536 18.90 -6.09 -29.73
C SER A 536 19.95 -5.00 -29.44
N PHE A 537 20.28 -4.77 -28.16
CA PHE A 537 21.37 -3.86 -27.75
C PHE A 537 22.75 -4.33 -28.23
N ILE A 538 22.97 -5.65 -28.28
CA ILE A 538 24.21 -6.27 -28.73
C ILE A 538 24.32 -6.31 -30.26
N LEU A 539 23.21 -6.51 -30.98
CA LEU A 539 23.21 -6.73 -32.43
C LEU A 539 23.39 -5.45 -33.28
N HIS A 540 22.97 -4.27 -32.81
CA HIS A 540 23.04 -3.01 -33.60
C HIS A 540 23.54 -1.77 -32.83
N PRO A 541 24.82 -1.74 -32.39
CA PRO A 541 25.37 -0.65 -31.58
C PRO A 541 25.49 0.71 -32.32
N SER A 542 25.71 0.70 -33.65
CA SER A 542 25.93 1.93 -34.45
C SER A 542 24.68 2.81 -34.60
N PHE A 543 23.48 2.21 -34.66
CA PHE A 543 22.21 2.94 -34.70
C PHE A 543 21.88 3.61 -33.35
N ILE A 544 22.29 3.01 -32.22
CA ILE A 544 22.09 3.54 -30.86
C ILE A 544 23.01 4.75 -30.57
N VAL A 545 24.22 4.74 -31.12
CA VAL A 545 25.15 5.88 -31.00
C VAL A 545 24.66 7.08 -31.82
N LYS A 546 24.11 6.86 -33.02
CA LYS A 546 23.39 7.91 -33.77
C LYS A 546 22.16 8.40 -33.00
N TYR A 547 21.38 7.50 -32.39
CA TYR A 547 20.21 7.80 -31.55
C TYR A 547 20.48 8.79 -30.40
N ARG A 548 21.63 8.70 -29.72
CA ARG A 548 21.98 9.69 -28.67
C ARG A 548 22.29 11.08 -29.25
N ARG A 549 22.74 11.18 -30.50
CA ARG A 549 23.06 12.46 -31.16
C ARG A 549 21.83 13.15 -31.75
N THR A 550 20.86 12.41 -32.31
CA THR A 550 19.65 12.97 -32.95
C THR A 550 18.54 13.37 -31.97
N LYS A 551 18.58 12.92 -30.71
CA LYS A 551 17.55 13.25 -29.69
C LYS A 551 17.45 14.76 -29.39
N LYS A 552 18.41 15.58 -29.83
CA LYS A 552 18.45 17.03 -29.61
C LYS A 552 17.79 17.88 -30.70
N SER A 553 17.37 17.32 -31.84
CA SER A 553 16.78 18.10 -32.95
C SER A 553 15.35 17.65 -33.27
N VAL A 554 14.39 18.57 -33.23
CA VAL A 554 13.03 18.37 -33.76
C VAL A 554 13.14 18.17 -35.27
N HIS A 555 12.99 16.93 -35.75
CA HIS A 555 13.05 16.62 -37.18
C HIS A 555 11.64 16.65 -37.75
N VAL A 556 11.35 17.62 -38.63
CA VAL A 556 10.11 17.65 -39.40
C VAL A 556 10.21 16.56 -40.48
N LEU A 557 9.24 15.65 -40.46
CA LEU A 557 9.16 14.50 -41.36
C LEU A 557 9.10 14.90 -42.83
N LYS A 558 9.93 14.26 -43.66
CA LYS A 558 9.80 14.36 -45.12
C LYS A 558 8.68 13.43 -45.60
N LYS A 559 7.96 13.83 -46.66
CA LYS A 559 6.90 13.00 -47.29
C LYS A 559 7.41 11.61 -47.70
N SER A 560 8.68 11.48 -48.08
CA SER A 560 9.32 10.19 -48.40
C SER A 560 9.41 9.27 -47.19
N GLU A 561 9.78 9.79 -46.02
CA GLU A 561 9.92 9.02 -44.77
C GLU A 561 8.56 8.51 -44.28
N ILE A 562 7.52 9.35 -44.41
CA ILE A 562 6.14 8.99 -44.12
C ILE A 562 5.70 7.80 -44.98
N LYS A 563 6.04 7.81 -46.27
CA LYS A 563 5.70 6.72 -47.20
C LYS A 563 6.38 5.40 -46.81
N THR A 564 7.67 5.44 -46.47
CA THR A 564 8.43 4.27 -45.99
C THR A 564 7.79 3.65 -44.75
N ILE A 565 7.45 4.50 -43.76
CA ILE A 565 6.80 4.08 -42.52
C ILE A 565 5.41 3.47 -42.78
N LYS A 566 4.60 4.08 -43.65
CA LYS A 566 3.28 3.56 -44.04
C LYS A 566 3.40 2.17 -44.69
N GLN A 567 4.43 1.95 -45.51
CA GLN A 567 4.64 0.66 -46.16
C GLN A 567 5.03 -0.42 -45.15
N LEU A 568 5.99 -0.14 -44.24
CA LEU A 568 6.34 -1.07 -43.16
C LEU A 568 5.12 -1.44 -42.30
N PHE A 569 4.33 -0.44 -41.92
CA PHE A 569 3.11 -0.66 -41.16
C PHE A 569 2.10 -1.53 -41.91
N SER A 570 1.93 -1.31 -43.21
CA SER A 570 1.00 -2.08 -44.05
C SER A 570 1.43 -3.54 -44.15
N GLU A 571 2.72 -3.81 -44.42
CA GLU A 571 3.27 -5.17 -44.45
C GLU A 571 3.04 -5.89 -43.12
N ASN A 572 3.41 -5.27 -42.00
CA ASN A 572 3.16 -5.85 -40.67
C ASN A 572 1.67 -6.07 -40.39
N THR A 573 0.80 -5.18 -40.86
CA THR A 573 -0.66 -5.31 -40.69
C THR A 573 -1.19 -6.56 -41.39
N THR A 574 -0.72 -6.86 -42.59
CA THR A 574 -1.17 -8.07 -43.31
C THR A 574 -0.78 -9.35 -42.56
N VAL A 575 0.44 -9.39 -42.01
CA VAL A 575 0.93 -10.51 -41.19
C VAL A 575 0.11 -10.63 -39.92
N ILE A 576 -0.09 -9.52 -39.19
CA ILE A 576 -0.88 -9.50 -37.94
C ILE A 576 -2.31 -9.99 -38.18
N LEU A 577 -3.00 -9.48 -39.21
CA LEU A 577 -4.38 -9.87 -39.49
C LEU A 577 -4.49 -11.36 -39.83
N LYS A 578 -3.59 -11.87 -40.68
CA LYS A 578 -3.54 -13.29 -41.03
C LYS A 578 -3.24 -14.17 -39.81
N SER A 579 -2.30 -13.74 -38.97
CA SER A 579 -1.96 -14.49 -37.75
C SER A 579 -3.10 -14.47 -36.72
N LEU A 580 -3.78 -13.34 -36.51
CA LEU A 580 -4.94 -13.25 -35.63
C LEU A 580 -6.10 -14.11 -36.12
N GLU A 581 -6.34 -14.16 -37.44
CA GLU A 581 -7.38 -15.01 -38.01
C GLU A 581 -7.13 -16.50 -37.78
N ASN A 582 -5.87 -16.95 -37.84
CA ASN A 582 -5.47 -18.31 -37.51
C ASN A 582 -5.62 -18.66 -36.02
N LEU A 583 -5.79 -17.66 -35.15
CA LEU A 583 -5.93 -17.85 -33.70
C LEU A 583 -7.41 -17.95 -33.25
N LYS A 584 -8.37 -17.78 -34.18
CA LYS A 584 -9.80 -18.04 -33.92
C LYS A 584 -10.00 -19.50 -33.50
N GLY A 585 -10.79 -19.73 -32.45
CA GLY A 585 -11.02 -21.05 -31.85
C GLY A 585 -9.93 -21.53 -30.87
N ILE A 586 -8.78 -20.86 -30.76
CA ILE A 586 -7.77 -21.10 -29.71
C ILE A 586 -7.94 -20.10 -28.56
N TYR A 587 -8.19 -18.83 -28.92
CA TYR A 587 -8.53 -17.76 -27.99
C TYR A 587 -10.01 -17.42 -28.08
N ASP A 588 -10.54 -16.67 -27.12
CA ASP A 588 -11.91 -16.14 -27.17
C ASP A 588 -12.10 -15.31 -28.45
N ASP A 589 -13.05 -15.73 -29.30
CA ASP A 589 -13.27 -15.15 -30.61
C ASP A 589 -13.64 -13.66 -30.53
N ASP A 590 -14.32 -13.23 -29.46
CA ASP A 590 -14.65 -11.81 -29.25
C ASP A 590 -13.39 -10.97 -29.06
N ILE A 591 -12.38 -11.52 -28.35
CA ILE A 591 -11.10 -10.85 -28.11
C ILE A 591 -10.30 -10.78 -29.41
N VAL A 592 -10.25 -11.87 -30.17
CA VAL A 592 -9.56 -11.91 -31.47
C VAL A 592 -10.19 -10.91 -32.44
N GLN A 593 -11.52 -10.87 -32.52
CA GLN A 593 -12.24 -9.90 -33.35
C GLN A 593 -12.02 -8.45 -32.90
N PHE A 594 -11.95 -8.19 -31.59
CA PHE A 594 -11.58 -6.88 -31.07
C PHE A 594 -10.20 -6.44 -31.59
N PHE A 595 -9.20 -7.30 -31.57
CA PHE A 595 -7.86 -6.97 -32.08
C PHE A 595 -7.83 -6.78 -33.59
N ILE A 596 -8.57 -7.59 -34.35
CA ILE A 596 -8.73 -7.42 -35.80
C ILE A 596 -9.34 -6.05 -36.11
N ASN A 597 -10.48 -5.72 -35.49
CA ASN A 597 -11.16 -4.44 -35.68
C ASN A 597 -10.29 -3.26 -35.26
N SER A 598 -9.64 -3.36 -34.10
CA SER A 598 -8.69 -2.34 -33.62
C SER A 598 -7.52 -2.15 -34.59
N ARG A 599 -7.03 -3.23 -35.23
CA ARG A 599 -5.94 -3.13 -36.21
C ARG A 599 -6.40 -2.45 -37.49
N LEU A 600 -7.59 -2.79 -37.99
CA LEU A 600 -8.19 -2.15 -39.16
C LEU A 600 -8.46 -0.67 -38.94
N GLU A 601 -8.94 -0.28 -37.75
CA GLU A 601 -9.07 1.14 -37.39
C GLU A 601 -7.72 1.85 -37.37
N THR A 602 -6.69 1.23 -36.80
CA THR A 602 -5.34 1.80 -36.76
C THR A 602 -4.79 1.98 -38.18
N ALA A 603 -5.06 1.03 -39.08
CA ALA A 603 -4.68 1.12 -40.49
C ALA A 603 -5.38 2.29 -41.21
N LYS A 604 -6.69 2.45 -41.00
CA LYS A 604 -7.44 3.60 -41.55
C LYS A 604 -6.85 4.94 -41.08
N ARG A 605 -6.38 5.02 -39.83
CA ARG A 605 -5.72 6.22 -39.30
C ARG A 605 -4.33 6.43 -39.90
N PHE A 606 -3.53 5.37 -40.05
CA PHE A 606 -2.21 5.44 -40.70
C PHE A 606 -2.28 5.87 -42.17
N GLU A 607 -3.38 5.59 -42.85
CA GLU A 607 -3.61 6.07 -44.22
C GLU A 607 -3.82 7.59 -44.29
N GLN A 608 -4.44 8.20 -43.26
CA GLN A 608 -4.63 9.65 -43.16
C GLN A 608 -3.29 10.37 -42.95
N ASP A 609 -3.00 11.41 -43.73
CA ASP A 609 -1.68 12.07 -43.78
C ASP A 609 -1.22 12.69 -42.45
N ASN A 610 -2.13 12.98 -41.53
CA ASN A 610 -1.82 13.65 -40.27
C ASN A 610 -1.26 12.72 -39.20
N PHE A 611 -1.46 11.40 -39.29
CA PHE A 611 -1.13 10.47 -38.20
C PHE A 611 0.35 10.50 -37.83
N VAL A 612 1.26 10.52 -38.80
CA VAL A 612 2.71 10.53 -38.51
C VAL A 612 3.17 11.89 -37.93
N ASN A 613 2.48 12.98 -38.28
CA ASN A 613 2.70 14.31 -37.68
C ASN A 613 2.23 14.36 -36.22
N THR A 614 1.09 13.74 -35.89
CA THR A 614 0.55 13.60 -34.53
C THR A 614 1.57 13.06 -33.52
N TYR A 615 2.50 12.19 -33.94
CA TYR A 615 3.56 11.64 -33.07
C TYR A 615 4.74 12.58 -32.81
N SER A 616 4.88 13.67 -33.58
CA SER A 616 5.91 14.69 -33.39
C SER A 616 5.48 15.84 -32.48
N ILE A 617 4.17 15.98 -32.19
CA ILE A 617 3.55 17.17 -31.56
C ILE A 617 3.57 17.13 -30.01
N GLN A 618 3.86 15.99 -29.39
CA GLN A 618 3.82 15.84 -27.92
C GLN A 618 4.86 16.64 -27.12
N SER A 619 5.79 17.33 -27.80
CA SER A 619 6.74 18.26 -27.15
C SER A 619 6.33 19.73 -27.24
N GLU A 620 5.16 20.05 -27.77
CA GLU A 620 4.71 21.42 -27.97
C GLU A 620 3.76 21.89 -26.85
N SER A 621 3.91 23.14 -26.43
CA SER A 621 3.07 23.79 -25.41
C SER A 621 1.58 23.76 -25.75
N ASP A 622 1.23 23.61 -27.02
CA ASP A 622 -0.14 23.62 -27.51
C ASP A 622 -0.87 22.28 -27.26
N TYR A 623 -0.15 21.15 -27.20
CA TYR A 623 -0.73 19.84 -26.85
C TYR A 623 -1.30 19.83 -25.42
N ILE A 624 -0.54 20.35 -24.46
CA ILE A 624 -0.94 20.37 -23.04
C ILE A 624 -2.22 21.20 -22.87
N LYS A 625 -2.33 22.32 -23.58
CA LYS A 625 -3.54 23.15 -23.56
C LYS A 625 -4.79 22.36 -23.98
N GLU A 626 -4.67 21.55 -25.03
CA GLU A 626 -5.79 20.73 -25.51
C GLU A 626 -6.10 19.55 -24.56
N VAL A 627 -5.09 18.99 -23.87
CA VAL A 627 -5.30 18.00 -22.80
C VAL A 627 -6.12 18.60 -21.64
N LEU A 628 -5.80 19.83 -21.22
CA LEU A 628 -6.55 20.53 -20.16
C LEU A 628 -8.00 20.79 -20.56
N ILE A 629 -8.27 21.12 -21.83
CA ILE A 629 -9.64 21.24 -22.36
C ILE A 629 -10.37 19.89 -22.27
N GLY A 630 -9.70 18.79 -22.57
CA GLY A 630 -10.24 17.44 -22.37
C GLY A 630 -10.70 17.19 -20.92
N TYR A 631 -9.88 17.55 -19.93
CA TYR A 631 -10.22 17.42 -18.52
C TYR A 631 -11.40 18.30 -18.09
N GLN A 632 -11.55 19.50 -18.68
CA GLN A 632 -12.72 20.35 -18.44
C GLN A 632 -14.01 19.71 -18.94
N PHE A 633 -13.99 19.06 -20.11
CA PHE A 633 -15.13 18.31 -20.60
C PHE A 633 -15.44 17.10 -19.73
N GLU A 634 -14.41 16.41 -19.25
CA GLU A 634 -14.59 15.30 -18.31
C GLU A 634 -15.29 15.75 -17.04
N ARG A 635 -14.88 16.87 -16.43
CA ARG A 635 -15.57 17.44 -15.25
C ARG A 635 -17.04 17.75 -15.52
N ARG A 636 -17.33 18.43 -16.63
CA ARG A 636 -18.70 18.78 -17.01
C ARG A 636 -19.57 17.53 -17.14
N LEU A 637 -19.05 16.47 -17.77
CA LEU A 637 -19.79 15.22 -17.92
C LEU A 637 -19.94 14.48 -16.59
N ILE A 638 -18.98 14.55 -15.67
CA ILE A 638 -19.14 14.02 -14.31
C ILE A 638 -20.33 14.69 -13.62
N ASP A 639 -20.42 16.03 -13.70
CA ASP A 639 -21.52 16.79 -13.10
C ASP A 639 -22.87 16.43 -13.75
N GLU A 640 -22.93 16.32 -15.08
CA GLU A 640 -24.14 15.92 -15.81
C GLU A 640 -24.58 14.48 -15.45
N PHE A 641 -23.64 13.55 -15.27
CA PHE A 641 -23.94 12.18 -14.89
C PHE A 641 -24.43 12.08 -13.45
N GLU A 642 -23.89 12.89 -12.54
CA GLU A 642 -24.35 12.96 -11.14
C GLU A 642 -25.77 13.53 -11.06
N ILE A 643 -26.02 14.66 -11.73
CA ILE A 643 -27.35 15.30 -11.76
C ILE A 643 -28.40 14.36 -12.39
N ALA A 644 -28.01 13.61 -13.42
CA ALA A 644 -28.87 12.62 -14.06
C ALA A 644 -29.07 11.32 -13.24
N GLY A 645 -28.44 11.20 -12.06
CA GLY A 645 -28.51 10.00 -11.22
C GLY A 645 -27.84 8.76 -11.84
N LYS A 646 -26.99 8.95 -12.85
CA LYS A 646 -26.25 7.84 -13.50
C LYS A 646 -25.08 7.36 -12.65
N ILE A 647 -24.49 8.25 -11.86
CA ILE A 647 -23.41 7.96 -10.90
C ILE A 647 -23.80 8.53 -9.53
N SER A 648 -23.35 7.89 -8.45
CA SER A 648 -23.56 8.38 -7.09
C SER A 648 -22.64 9.56 -6.75
N PHE A 649 -23.00 10.34 -5.73
CA PHE A 649 -22.15 11.42 -5.19
C PHE A 649 -20.72 10.95 -4.83
N ILE A 650 -20.60 9.73 -4.31
CA ILE A 650 -19.30 9.14 -3.92
C ILE A 650 -18.45 8.87 -5.17
N GLN A 651 -19.04 8.24 -6.20
CA GLN A 651 -18.38 7.95 -7.48
C GLN A 651 -17.98 9.24 -8.22
N ALA A 652 -18.90 10.23 -8.28
CA ALA A 652 -18.62 11.53 -8.90
C ALA A 652 -17.41 12.22 -8.24
N ASN A 653 -17.32 12.18 -6.92
CA ASN A 653 -16.18 12.75 -6.20
C ASN A 653 -14.87 11.99 -6.45
N GLU A 654 -14.91 10.67 -6.59
CA GLU A 654 -13.74 9.90 -6.99
C GLU A 654 -13.27 10.27 -8.42
N PHE A 655 -14.20 10.40 -9.35
CA PHE A 655 -13.88 10.79 -10.72
C PHE A 655 -13.28 12.19 -10.77
N ARG A 656 -13.85 13.15 -10.04
CA ARG A 656 -13.30 14.51 -9.90
C ARG A 656 -11.88 14.50 -9.33
N LYS A 657 -11.60 13.68 -8.31
CA LYS A 657 -10.24 13.55 -7.75
C LYS A 657 -9.25 13.02 -8.78
N ASN A 658 -9.64 12.03 -9.58
CA ASN A 658 -8.76 11.48 -10.62
C ASN A 658 -8.48 12.52 -11.72
N VAL A 659 -9.49 13.32 -12.11
CA VAL A 659 -9.30 14.43 -13.06
C VAL A 659 -8.37 15.49 -12.48
N ASN A 660 -8.55 15.90 -11.22
CA ASN A 660 -7.65 16.87 -10.55
C ASN A 660 -6.19 16.40 -10.58
N LEU A 661 -5.95 15.11 -10.33
CA LEU A 661 -4.61 14.52 -10.30
C LEU A 661 -3.96 14.54 -11.69
N LEU A 662 -4.70 14.16 -12.72
CA LEU A 662 -4.23 14.18 -14.11
C LEU A 662 -3.97 15.60 -14.61
N GLU A 663 -4.85 16.53 -14.25
CA GLU A 663 -4.72 17.95 -14.58
C GLU A 663 -3.47 18.56 -13.94
N SER A 664 -3.27 18.35 -12.63
CA SER A 664 -2.07 18.80 -11.92
C SER A 664 -0.78 18.25 -12.54
N TYR A 665 -0.74 16.95 -12.81
CA TYR A 665 0.42 16.31 -13.44
C TYR A 665 0.73 16.90 -14.82
N SER A 666 -0.30 17.18 -15.62
CA SER A 666 -0.15 17.76 -16.96
C SER A 666 0.35 19.20 -16.91
N ILE A 667 -0.11 19.98 -15.93
CA ILE A 667 0.35 21.36 -15.69
C ILE A 667 1.83 21.38 -15.28
N ASP A 668 2.25 20.48 -14.39
CA ASP A 668 3.64 20.38 -13.91
C ASP A 668 4.61 19.97 -15.03
N GLN A 669 4.18 19.09 -15.94
CA GLN A 669 4.96 18.79 -17.14
C GLN A 669 5.13 20.05 -18.00
N ALA A 670 4.08 20.84 -18.19
CA ALA A 670 4.12 22.08 -18.97
C ALA A 670 5.14 23.08 -18.41
N SER A 671 5.12 23.29 -17.09
CA SER A 671 6.00 24.23 -16.40
C SER A 671 7.47 23.80 -16.45
N SER A 672 7.75 22.48 -16.46
CA SER A 672 9.12 21.96 -16.63
C SER A 672 9.67 22.07 -18.06
N THR A 673 8.80 22.30 -19.05
CA THR A 673 9.14 22.37 -20.49
C THR A 673 9.29 23.79 -21.02
N VAL A 674 9.61 24.78 -20.16
CA VAL A 674 9.91 26.17 -20.59
C VAL A 674 10.80 26.16 -21.84
N PRO A 675 10.40 26.83 -22.93
CA PRO A 675 10.78 26.41 -24.27
C PRO A 675 12.23 26.78 -24.53
N LEU A 676 13.10 25.78 -24.44
CA LEU A 676 14.41 25.78 -25.12
C LEU A 676 14.25 26.25 -26.59
N ASN A 677 13.07 26.00 -27.18
CA ASN A 677 12.66 26.44 -28.52
C ASN A 677 12.49 27.97 -28.68
N ARG A 678 12.10 28.75 -27.66
CA ARG A 678 12.07 30.24 -27.78
C ARG A 678 13.48 30.82 -27.70
N LEU A 679 14.36 30.21 -26.90
CA LEU A 679 15.78 30.56 -26.86
C LEU A 679 16.47 30.18 -28.18
N LEU A 680 16.25 28.99 -28.70
CA LEU A 680 16.81 28.54 -29.98
C LEU A 680 16.25 29.29 -31.19
N LYS A 681 14.94 29.64 -31.20
CA LYS A 681 14.38 30.52 -32.24
C LYS A 681 14.94 31.94 -32.17
N ARG A 682 15.26 32.47 -30.98
CA ARG A 682 15.96 33.76 -30.85
C ARG A 682 17.39 33.68 -31.35
N ILE A 683 18.12 32.65 -30.95
CA ILE A 683 19.51 32.43 -31.36
C ILE A 683 19.60 32.25 -32.89
N ASN A 684 18.69 31.49 -33.51
CA ASN A 684 18.69 31.33 -34.97
C ASN A 684 18.29 32.61 -35.72
N LYS A 685 17.41 33.43 -35.14
CA LYS A 685 17.03 34.73 -35.73
C LYS A 685 18.14 35.79 -35.60
N GLU A 686 18.98 35.67 -34.57
CA GLU A 686 20.17 36.50 -34.39
C GLU A 686 21.27 36.08 -35.38
N THR A 687 21.44 34.79 -35.66
CA THR A 687 22.41 34.30 -36.66
C THR A 687 21.98 34.51 -38.12
N GLU A 688 20.68 34.63 -38.41
CA GLU A 688 20.19 34.97 -39.76
C GLU A 688 20.27 36.47 -40.07
N ASN A 689 20.43 37.33 -39.06
CA ASN A 689 20.63 38.77 -39.23
C ASN A 689 22.12 39.18 -39.28
N GLU A 690 23.05 38.24 -39.08
CA GLU A 690 24.50 38.47 -39.14
C GLU A 690 25.18 37.90 -40.41
N ASN A 691 24.41 37.39 -41.39
CA ASN A 691 24.93 36.94 -42.70
C ASN A 691 24.44 37.81 -43.87
#